data_AF-A0A3R9GWL7-F1
#
_entry.id   AF-A0A3R9GWL7-F1
#
_cell.length_a   1.000
_cell.length_b   1.000
_cell.length_c   1.000
_cell.angle_alpha   90.00
_cell.angle_beta   90.00
_cell.angle_gamma   90.00
#
_symmetry.space_group_name_H-M   'P 1'
#
loop_
_entity.id
_entity.type
_entity.pdbx_description
1 polymer ?
#
loop_
_entity_poly.entity_id
_entity_poly.type
_entity_poly.pdbx_seq_one_letter_code
_entity_poly.pdbx_strand_id
1 'polypeptide(L)'
;MAERLNGERLAAALETVTFSMRPSLQELPAGMLALGIGDAASQGIALNCKNSGKYRSLSAWLWAMDADERRALQEKARSQAITHIAIEDFSLDSCFAWLLFSSGETQGLDQWVRYIDQWEQGFYLDGDNVSDSAACLHTVFAHARLHAAQTAAHHYDADLLRDGFIRCLKLLTAFINHTLEPLQGIQSLPSADYLAAQAALAYEYQLYQLAIERAVTCQLLVEQADSRRKMLVDALFLNEQNPSGLFKIFARNDRIHSWSKNGFTLLGIYRQQQQGTGNDMVISVDPKSGLSLQSLWQALEAEENRRWAGQRPCNNPRPLHSYAGVPNAPDQPWWDDAGRYTLLGAPKTLANTGEPGSKLSWWNDVLPLIWQQGFVDYLQPCLTRVDEADMPAGGQKQVCAWRWNQPDARLQQTDTSSYLTSTPSFEAWLAGCSQPLMPTTPSALPAADHYEAQWQGDVLIVSHQQGVTLFSRSPDNPALAELLTVAKRIATLSDEYAQFLRQTREIFKKWPQQLRQHTGTIEDKQWEEEIFALRVNALNVLNSTDTLFASAQQNRLSEMLQRQWGLHEQRGSLFAQVDRLDALMRDAIARQNSRRHRIYGSLFSALGMGIAASHVWEPVRDILTTNEYEWQLLLFKHPDTTPQQLAEIAGQSAHFELISLIVFLAFGLLGFILFWFFDIRSQEE
;
A
#
# COMPACT_ATOMS: atom_id res chain seq x y z
N MET A 1 31.92 -39.14 13.96
CA MET A 1 31.05 -39.00 15.15
C MET A 1 30.19 -40.25 15.23
N ALA A 2 29.98 -40.83 16.42
CA ALA A 2 28.98 -41.88 16.58
C ALA A 2 27.58 -41.27 16.37
N GLU A 3 26.69 -41.97 15.65
CA GLU A 3 25.31 -41.54 15.47
C GLU A 3 24.61 -41.45 16.84
N ARG A 4 23.91 -40.35 17.09
CA ARG A 4 23.14 -40.13 18.33
C ARG A 4 21.77 -40.82 18.27
N LEU A 5 21.23 -40.95 17.06
CA LEU A 5 19.96 -41.59 16.79
C LEU A 5 20.09 -42.44 15.51
N ASN A 6 19.62 -43.69 15.58
CA ASN A 6 19.56 -44.58 14.42
C ASN A 6 18.21 -44.41 13.69
N GLY A 7 18.21 -43.55 12.67
CA GLY A 7 17.00 -43.19 11.91
C GLY A 7 16.39 -44.36 11.13
N GLU A 8 17.20 -45.36 10.71
CA GLU A 8 16.70 -46.52 9.97
C GLU A 8 15.86 -47.44 10.85
N ARG A 9 16.33 -47.70 12.08
CA ARG A 9 15.58 -48.50 13.07
C ARG A 9 14.24 -47.85 13.41
N LEU A 10 14.23 -46.52 13.55
CA LEU A 10 13.03 -45.75 13.88
C LEU A 10 12.02 -45.72 12.73
N ALA A 11 12.52 -45.64 11.48
CA ALA A 11 11.68 -45.74 10.28
C ALA A 11 11.10 -47.16 10.09
N ALA A 12 11.89 -48.20 10.32
CA ALA A 12 11.46 -49.60 10.19
C ALA A 12 10.28 -49.93 11.13
N ALA A 13 10.24 -49.31 12.32
CA ALA A 13 9.13 -49.47 13.27
C ALA A 13 7.78 -48.94 12.76
N LEU A 14 7.78 -48.12 11.70
CA LEU A 14 6.59 -47.51 11.13
C LEU A 14 6.10 -48.19 9.84
N GLU A 15 6.87 -49.11 9.25
CA GLU A 15 6.55 -49.69 7.94
C GLU A 15 5.21 -50.43 7.91
N THR A 16 4.84 -51.09 9.01
CA THR A 16 3.59 -51.87 9.14
C THR A 16 2.43 -51.08 9.75
N VAL A 17 2.64 -49.80 10.07
CA VAL A 17 1.66 -48.95 10.75
C VAL A 17 0.86 -48.13 9.73
N THR A 18 -0.45 -48.07 9.91
CA THR A 18 -1.32 -47.24 9.06
C THR A 18 -1.40 -45.81 9.59
N PHE A 19 -1.49 -44.82 8.70
CA PHE A 19 -1.52 -43.40 9.07
C PHE A 19 -2.84 -42.74 8.71
N SER A 20 -3.27 -41.77 9.51
CA SER A 20 -4.35 -40.85 9.13
C SER A 20 -4.14 -39.45 9.71
N MET A 21 -4.65 -38.44 9.02
CA MET A 21 -4.67 -37.06 9.50
C MET A 21 -6.06 -36.73 10.03
N ARG A 22 -6.20 -36.56 11.36
CA ARG A 22 -7.50 -36.37 12.03
C ARG A 22 -7.40 -35.32 13.15
N PRO A 23 -7.27 -34.03 12.81
CA PRO A 23 -7.00 -32.97 13.78
C PRO A 23 -8.12 -32.77 14.83
N SER A 24 -9.33 -33.27 14.56
CA SER A 24 -10.48 -33.19 15.47
C SER A 24 -10.71 -34.47 16.30
N LEU A 25 -9.81 -35.45 16.25
CA LEU A 25 -9.98 -36.71 16.97
C LEU A 25 -9.70 -36.51 18.47
N GLN A 26 -10.70 -36.84 19.30
CA GLN A 26 -10.62 -36.74 20.76
C GLN A 26 -10.48 -38.11 21.42
N GLU A 27 -11.41 -39.02 21.14
CA GLU A 27 -11.37 -40.38 21.70
C GLU A 27 -10.58 -41.35 20.81
N LEU A 28 -9.57 -42.00 21.38
CA LEU A 28 -8.72 -42.97 20.68
C LEU A 28 -9.06 -44.42 21.08
N PRO A 29 -9.32 -45.33 20.12
CA PRO A 29 -9.46 -46.75 20.39
C PRO A 29 -8.12 -47.39 20.78
N ALA A 30 -8.15 -48.55 21.42
CA ALA A 30 -6.94 -49.33 21.73
C ALA A 30 -6.15 -49.67 20.46
N GLY A 31 -4.80 -49.63 20.54
CA GLY A 31 -3.91 -49.86 19.40
C GLY A 31 -3.73 -48.65 18.46
N MET A 32 -4.40 -47.53 18.73
CA MET A 32 -4.16 -46.25 18.09
C MET A 32 -3.25 -45.36 18.95
N LEU A 33 -2.26 -44.74 18.32
CA LEU A 33 -1.46 -43.66 18.90
C LEU A 33 -1.80 -42.35 18.18
N ALA A 34 -1.87 -41.25 18.92
CA ALA A 34 -2.09 -39.93 18.34
C ALA A 34 -1.03 -38.92 18.77
N LEU A 35 -0.55 -38.10 17.83
CA LEU A 35 0.46 -37.06 18.03
C LEU A 35 -0.18 -35.67 17.92
N GLY A 36 -0.13 -34.88 19.00
CA GLY A 36 -0.65 -33.50 19.05
C GLY A 36 -2.16 -33.38 19.28
N ILE A 37 -2.87 -34.52 19.33
CA ILE A 37 -4.33 -34.64 19.41
C ILE A 37 -4.76 -35.78 20.33
N GLY A 38 -6.05 -35.83 20.65
CA GLY A 38 -6.65 -36.85 21.51
C GLY A 38 -6.62 -36.51 23.00
N ASP A 39 -7.49 -37.18 23.75
CA ASP A 39 -7.63 -37.02 25.19
C ASP A 39 -6.87 -38.10 25.97
N ALA A 40 -6.26 -37.69 27.09
CA ALA A 40 -5.51 -38.58 27.98
C ALA A 40 -6.35 -39.74 28.53
N ALA A 41 -7.67 -39.57 28.63
CA ALA A 41 -8.61 -40.60 29.10
C ALA A 41 -8.90 -41.70 28.05
N SER A 42 -8.36 -41.58 26.83
CA SER A 42 -8.61 -42.52 25.74
C SER A 42 -8.06 -43.93 26.01
N GLN A 43 -8.67 -44.93 25.36
CA GLN A 43 -8.17 -46.31 25.40
C GLN A 43 -6.83 -46.47 24.68
N GLY A 44 -6.63 -45.74 23.58
CA GLY A 44 -5.36 -45.60 22.87
C GLY A 44 -4.36 -44.66 23.56
N ILE A 45 -3.27 -44.32 22.88
CA ILE A 45 -2.19 -43.47 23.42
C ILE A 45 -2.30 -42.07 22.82
N ALA A 46 -2.67 -41.08 23.63
CA ALA A 46 -2.68 -39.67 23.24
C ALA A 46 -1.39 -39.00 23.72
N LEU A 47 -0.54 -38.55 22.79
CA LEU A 47 0.58 -37.67 23.08
C LEU A 47 0.14 -36.24 22.80
N ASN A 48 -0.43 -35.58 23.81
CA ASN A 48 -1.01 -34.24 23.68
C ASN A 48 -0.80 -33.41 24.96
N CYS A 49 -0.10 -32.28 24.82
CA CYS A 49 0.18 -31.36 25.92
C CYS A 49 -0.82 -30.19 26.04
N LYS A 50 -1.69 -29.99 25.04
CA LYS A 50 -2.58 -28.82 24.93
C LYS A 50 -3.59 -28.72 26.07
N ASN A 51 -3.99 -29.86 26.65
CA ASN A 51 -4.91 -29.91 27.78
C ASN A 51 -4.27 -29.44 29.10
N SER A 52 -2.93 -29.37 29.19
CA SER A 52 -2.23 -29.02 30.43
C SER A 52 -2.12 -27.51 30.67
N GLY A 53 -2.19 -26.69 29.61
CA GLY A 53 -1.92 -25.25 29.66
C GLY A 53 -0.47 -24.85 30.01
N LYS A 54 0.34 -25.80 30.49
CA LYS A 54 1.72 -25.57 30.98
C LYS A 54 2.76 -25.62 29.87
N TYR A 55 2.57 -26.48 28.88
CA TYR A 55 3.51 -26.70 27.78
C TYR A 55 2.86 -26.36 26.44
N ARG A 56 3.65 -25.82 25.51
CA ARG A 56 3.25 -25.61 24.11
C ARG A 56 3.87 -26.65 23.18
N SER A 57 5.13 -27.01 23.42
CA SER A 57 5.81 -28.10 22.73
C SER A 57 5.47 -29.45 23.38
N LEU A 58 5.02 -30.40 22.56
CA LEU A 58 4.85 -31.80 22.88
C LEU A 58 6.18 -32.43 23.31
N SER A 59 7.27 -32.08 22.62
CA SER A 59 8.62 -32.54 22.95
C SER A 59 9.08 -32.06 24.32
N ALA A 60 8.85 -30.79 24.66
CA ALA A 60 9.17 -30.24 25.97
C ALA A 60 8.38 -30.92 27.09
N TRP A 61 7.09 -31.19 26.86
CA TRP A 61 6.26 -31.96 27.79
C TRP A 61 6.78 -33.39 27.99
N LEU A 62 7.06 -34.14 26.91
CA LEU A 62 7.61 -35.49 27.00
C LEU A 62 8.97 -35.52 27.70
N TRP A 63 9.81 -34.51 27.45
CA TRP A 63 11.12 -34.38 28.08
C TRP A 63 11.01 -34.15 29.59
N ALA A 64 10.10 -33.27 30.01
CA ALA A 64 9.87 -32.92 31.41
C ALA A 64 8.92 -33.88 32.16
N MET A 65 8.38 -34.89 31.46
CA MET A 65 7.51 -35.92 32.02
C MET A 65 8.23 -36.67 33.14
N ASP A 66 7.53 -36.91 34.25
CA ASP A 66 8.09 -37.64 35.37
C ASP A 66 8.30 -39.14 35.05
N ALA A 67 9.06 -39.81 35.90
CA ALA A 67 9.44 -41.20 35.67
C ALA A 67 8.26 -42.18 35.74
N ASP A 68 7.22 -41.86 36.51
CA ASP A 68 6.06 -42.73 36.73
C ASP A 68 5.06 -42.60 35.57
N GLU A 69 4.77 -41.38 35.13
CA GLU A 69 4.00 -41.09 33.91
C GLU A 69 4.66 -41.72 32.68
N ARG A 70 5.98 -41.56 32.53
CA ARG A 70 6.73 -42.16 31.43
C ARG A 70 6.65 -43.68 31.46
N ARG A 71 6.75 -44.30 32.64
CA ARG A 71 6.64 -45.75 32.80
C ARG A 71 5.24 -46.23 32.44
N ALA A 72 4.19 -45.55 32.90
CA ALA A 72 2.81 -45.89 32.57
C ALA A 72 2.54 -45.80 31.05
N LEU A 73 3.07 -44.75 30.40
CA LEU A 73 2.97 -44.59 28.94
C LEU A 73 3.69 -45.72 28.18
N GLN A 74 4.89 -46.08 28.62
CA GLN A 74 5.66 -47.20 28.04
C GLN A 74 4.99 -48.56 28.28
N GLU A 75 4.40 -48.79 29.44
CA GLU A 75 3.64 -50.01 29.73
C GLU A 75 2.40 -50.10 28.84
N LYS A 76 1.67 -48.99 28.67
CA LYS A 76 0.53 -48.93 27.76
C LYS A 76 0.95 -49.27 26.32
N ALA A 77 2.05 -48.69 25.85
CA ALA A 77 2.62 -48.96 24.52
C ALA A 77 3.11 -50.40 24.34
N ARG A 78 3.60 -51.05 25.39
CA ARG A 78 3.99 -52.49 25.35
C ARG A 78 2.77 -53.41 25.38
N SER A 79 1.72 -53.02 26.09
CA SER A 79 0.50 -53.83 26.25
C SER A 79 -0.42 -53.79 25.03
N GLN A 80 -0.32 -52.74 24.21
CA GLN A 80 -1.12 -52.54 23.01
C GLN A 80 -0.20 -52.38 21.80
N ALA A 81 -0.24 -53.34 20.87
CA ALA A 81 0.48 -53.19 19.61
C ALA A 81 -0.11 -52.00 18.83
N ILE A 82 0.73 -51.00 18.54
CA ILE A 82 0.33 -49.82 17.77
C ILE A 82 0.19 -50.25 16.30
N THR A 83 -1.03 -50.20 15.77
CA THR A 83 -1.35 -50.55 14.37
C THR A 83 -1.77 -49.33 13.55
N HIS A 84 -2.11 -48.23 14.22
CA HIS A 84 -2.54 -46.99 13.61
C HIS A 84 -1.94 -45.77 14.32
N ILE A 85 -1.44 -44.80 13.55
CA ILE A 85 -1.02 -43.49 14.03
C ILE A 85 -1.90 -42.41 13.41
N ALA A 86 -2.58 -41.66 14.27
CA ALA A 86 -3.28 -40.43 13.90
C ALA A 86 -2.38 -39.23 14.17
N ILE A 87 -2.20 -38.37 13.18
CA ILE A 87 -1.37 -37.17 13.29
C ILE A 87 -2.22 -35.91 13.15
N GLU A 88 -1.82 -34.87 13.87
CA GLU A 88 -2.27 -33.51 13.59
C GLU A 88 -1.52 -32.91 12.40
N ASP A 89 -0.19 -33.05 12.39
CA ASP A 89 0.72 -32.47 11.40
C ASP A 89 2.04 -33.24 11.29
N PHE A 90 2.94 -32.75 10.42
CA PHE A 90 4.33 -33.17 10.30
C PHE A 90 5.29 -32.14 10.92
N SER A 91 4.86 -31.41 11.96
CA SER A 91 5.69 -30.38 12.58
C SER A 91 7.00 -30.97 13.13
N LEU A 92 8.03 -30.12 13.23
CA LEU A 92 9.30 -30.48 13.85
C LEU A 92 9.07 -31.06 15.26
N ASP A 93 8.15 -30.47 16.02
CA ASP A 93 7.79 -30.90 17.37
C ASP A 93 7.10 -32.27 17.38
N SER A 94 6.14 -32.53 16.49
CA SER A 94 5.50 -33.85 16.35
C SER A 94 6.51 -34.95 15.99
N CYS A 95 7.40 -34.67 15.04
CA CYS A 95 8.45 -35.61 14.63
C CYS A 95 9.47 -35.86 15.75
N PHE A 96 9.89 -34.82 16.47
CA PHE A 96 10.84 -34.96 17.57
C PHE A 96 10.21 -35.66 18.79
N ALA A 97 8.94 -35.37 19.10
CA ALA A 97 8.18 -36.07 20.13
C ALA A 97 8.10 -37.58 19.85
N TRP A 98 7.89 -37.97 18.59
CA TRP A 98 7.95 -39.37 18.19
C TRP A 98 9.34 -39.99 18.47
N LEU A 99 10.42 -39.28 18.16
CA LEU A 99 11.78 -39.76 18.46
C LEU A 99 11.99 -39.98 19.96
N LEU A 100 11.59 -39.02 20.80
CA LEU A 100 11.68 -39.13 22.26
C LEU A 100 10.87 -40.31 22.80
N PHE A 101 9.67 -40.52 22.26
CA PHE A 101 8.78 -41.61 22.66
C PHE A 101 9.33 -43.00 22.25
N SER A 102 9.87 -43.11 21.03
CA SER A 102 10.22 -44.41 20.42
C SER A 102 11.66 -44.86 20.70
N SER A 103 12.63 -43.96 20.83
CA SER A 103 14.02 -44.34 21.07
C SER A 103 14.30 -44.62 22.56
N GLY A 104 13.68 -43.83 23.46
CA GLY A 104 14.04 -43.77 24.88
C GLY A 104 15.45 -43.21 25.16
N GLU A 105 16.24 -42.94 24.12
CA GLU A 105 17.59 -42.38 24.18
C GLU A 105 17.49 -40.86 24.17
N THR A 106 17.88 -40.25 25.30
CA THR A 106 17.72 -38.80 25.54
C THR A 106 19.06 -38.08 25.67
N GLN A 107 20.18 -38.81 25.68
CA GLN A 107 21.48 -38.21 25.97
C GLN A 107 21.91 -37.23 24.88
N GLY A 108 22.16 -35.96 25.26
CA GLY A 108 22.64 -34.91 24.36
C GLY A 108 21.57 -34.29 23.44
N LEU A 109 20.30 -34.50 23.76
CA LEU A 109 19.15 -33.92 23.05
C LEU A 109 18.58 -32.66 23.74
N ASP A 110 19.15 -32.22 24.86
CA ASP A 110 18.69 -31.07 25.65
C ASP A 110 18.66 -29.77 24.85
N GLN A 111 19.66 -29.52 24.01
CA GLN A 111 19.70 -28.33 23.14
C GLN A 111 18.61 -28.37 22.07
N TRP A 112 18.29 -29.55 21.55
CA TRP A 112 17.22 -29.74 20.56
C TRP A 112 15.83 -29.54 21.16
N VAL A 113 15.61 -30.05 22.38
CA VAL A 113 14.35 -29.81 23.12
C VAL A 113 14.14 -28.31 23.33
N ARG A 114 15.18 -27.59 23.79
CA ARG A 114 15.11 -26.14 24.02
C ARG A 114 14.84 -25.37 22.73
N TYR A 115 15.51 -25.76 21.64
CA TYR A 115 15.33 -25.15 20.33
C TYR A 115 13.91 -25.31 19.80
N ILE A 116 13.36 -26.52 19.87
CA ILE A 116 11.99 -26.81 19.42
C ILE A 116 10.95 -26.11 20.30
N ASP A 117 11.14 -26.11 21.62
CA ASP A 117 10.25 -25.40 22.54
C ASP A 117 10.23 -23.89 22.26
N GLN A 118 11.39 -23.31 21.96
CA GLN A 118 11.50 -21.92 21.54
C GLN A 118 10.80 -21.66 20.20
N TRP A 119 10.95 -22.55 19.23
CA TRP A 119 10.24 -22.46 17.94
C TRP A 119 8.71 -22.45 18.15
N GLU A 120 8.17 -23.36 18.96
CA GLU A 120 6.73 -23.44 19.28
C GLU A 120 6.20 -22.23 20.06
N GLN A 121 7.09 -21.51 20.76
CA GLN A 121 6.78 -20.25 21.41
C GLN A 121 6.83 -19.05 20.45
N GLY A 122 7.22 -19.26 19.18
CA GLY A 122 7.38 -18.21 18.18
C GLY A 122 8.75 -17.54 18.21
N PHE A 123 9.72 -18.10 18.93
CA PHE A 123 11.09 -17.61 18.90
C PHE A 123 11.83 -18.17 17.68
N TYR A 124 11.86 -17.42 16.59
CA TYR A 124 12.67 -17.76 15.40
C TYR A 124 14.13 -17.41 15.67
N LEU A 125 14.94 -18.40 16.05
CA LEU A 125 16.27 -18.15 16.64
C LEU A 125 17.44 -18.40 15.69
N ASP A 126 17.17 -18.76 14.44
CA ASP A 126 18.18 -19.15 13.46
C ASP A 126 18.66 -17.96 12.64
N GLY A 127 19.15 -16.92 13.32
CA GLY A 127 19.73 -15.73 12.70
C GLY A 127 18.85 -15.07 11.63
N ASP A 128 19.46 -14.21 10.80
CA ASP A 128 18.80 -13.61 9.64
C ASP A 128 18.68 -14.60 8.45
N ASN A 129 19.24 -15.81 8.56
CA ASN A 129 19.34 -16.77 7.45
C ASN A 129 18.47 -18.03 7.64
N VAL A 130 17.26 -17.96 7.10
CA VAL A 130 16.28 -19.07 7.02
C VAL A 130 16.81 -20.35 6.37
N SER A 131 17.86 -20.30 5.54
CA SER A 131 18.41 -21.52 4.92
C SER A 131 19.18 -22.40 5.88
N ASP A 132 19.64 -21.83 6.99
CA ASP A 132 20.47 -22.52 7.98
C ASP A 132 19.63 -22.93 9.20
N SER A 133 18.30 -22.74 9.12
CA SER A 133 17.35 -23.10 10.16
C SER A 133 16.82 -24.51 9.97
N ALA A 134 17.05 -25.38 10.96
CA ALA A 134 16.46 -26.72 10.97
C ALA A 134 14.93 -26.68 10.98
N ALA A 135 14.35 -25.75 11.74
CA ALA A 135 12.90 -25.58 11.82
C ALA A 135 12.32 -25.08 10.50
N CYS A 136 12.92 -24.07 9.87
CA CYS A 136 12.43 -23.59 8.58
C CYS A 136 12.51 -24.69 7.51
N LEU A 137 13.67 -25.35 7.37
CA LEU A 137 13.86 -26.41 6.38
C LEU A 137 12.93 -27.61 6.65
N HIS A 138 12.76 -28.01 7.90
CA HIS A 138 11.83 -29.09 8.24
C HIS A 138 10.39 -28.69 7.96
N THR A 139 9.96 -27.48 8.30
CA THR A 139 8.59 -27.00 8.08
C THR A 139 8.22 -26.99 6.59
N VAL A 140 9.05 -26.42 5.71
CA VAL A 140 8.75 -26.42 4.26
C VAL A 140 8.76 -27.82 3.68
N PHE A 141 9.66 -28.69 4.17
CA PHE A 141 9.71 -30.07 3.73
C PHE A 141 8.46 -30.84 4.16
N ALA A 142 8.04 -30.69 5.41
CA ALA A 142 6.83 -31.24 5.98
C ALA A 142 5.58 -30.80 5.20
N HIS A 143 5.44 -29.49 4.92
CA HIS A 143 4.35 -28.95 4.12
C HIS A 143 4.33 -29.53 2.71
N ALA A 144 5.49 -29.62 2.04
CA ALA A 144 5.59 -30.22 0.72
C ALA A 144 5.18 -31.71 0.71
N ARG A 145 5.55 -32.47 1.77
CA ARG A 145 5.12 -33.87 1.92
C ARG A 145 3.62 -34.00 2.18
N LEU A 146 3.04 -33.16 3.05
CA LEU A 146 1.60 -33.14 3.31
C LEU A 146 0.80 -32.81 2.04
N HIS A 147 1.25 -31.81 1.28
CA HIS A 147 0.62 -31.46 0.01
C HIS A 147 0.69 -32.61 -1.00
N ALA A 148 1.81 -33.33 -1.07
CA ALA A 148 1.94 -34.50 -1.94
C ALA A 148 1.04 -35.67 -1.53
N ALA A 149 0.72 -35.81 -0.24
CA ALA A 149 -0.19 -36.83 0.27
C ALA A 149 -1.68 -36.47 0.11
N GLN A 150 -1.99 -35.21 -0.23
CA GLN A 150 -3.37 -34.75 -0.40
C GLN A 150 -3.92 -35.12 -1.78
N THR A 151 -5.10 -35.71 -1.79
CA THR A 151 -5.85 -36.06 -3.01
C THR A 151 -6.69 -34.89 -3.52
N ALA A 152 -7.16 -34.97 -4.77
CA ALA A 152 -8.05 -33.97 -5.37
C ALA A 152 -9.35 -33.74 -4.59
N ALA A 153 -9.78 -34.72 -3.77
CA ALA A 153 -10.95 -34.61 -2.90
C ALA A 153 -10.60 -34.11 -1.49
N HIS A 154 -9.41 -33.53 -1.28
CA HIS A 154 -8.88 -33.10 0.02
C HIS A 154 -8.80 -34.20 1.11
N HIS A 155 -8.84 -35.46 0.70
CA HIS A 155 -8.52 -36.59 1.57
C HIS A 155 -7.02 -36.88 1.52
N TYR A 156 -6.48 -37.47 2.57
CA TYR A 156 -5.06 -37.86 2.60
C TYR A 156 -4.90 -39.34 2.32
N ASP A 157 -3.94 -39.68 1.45
CA ASP A 157 -3.54 -41.05 1.20
C ASP A 157 -2.66 -41.57 2.37
N ALA A 158 -3.05 -42.71 2.96
CA ALA A 158 -2.41 -43.24 4.15
C ALA A 158 -0.96 -43.69 3.90
N ASP A 159 -0.66 -44.23 2.73
CA ASP A 159 0.70 -44.71 2.39
C ASP A 159 1.63 -43.53 2.13
N LEU A 160 1.15 -42.49 1.44
CA LEU A 160 1.90 -41.25 1.24
C LEU A 160 2.10 -40.47 2.53
N LEU A 161 1.12 -40.47 3.45
CA LEU A 161 1.29 -39.90 4.79
C LEU A 161 2.41 -40.62 5.56
N ARG A 162 2.41 -41.96 5.54
CA ARG A 162 3.46 -42.76 6.19
C ARG A 162 4.83 -42.45 5.59
N ASP A 163 4.98 -42.47 4.26
CA ASP A 163 6.25 -42.14 3.59
C ASP A 163 6.71 -40.72 3.93
N GLY A 164 5.79 -39.74 3.87
CA GLY A 164 6.05 -38.36 4.22
C GLY A 164 6.58 -38.19 5.64
N PHE A 165 5.93 -38.82 6.62
CA PHE A 165 6.34 -38.77 8.02
C PHE A 165 7.72 -39.42 8.23
N ILE A 166 7.95 -40.60 7.64
CA ILE A 166 9.25 -41.31 7.71
C ILE A 166 10.37 -40.43 7.14
N ARG A 167 10.14 -39.76 6.01
CA ARG A 167 11.12 -38.85 5.41
C ARG A 167 11.41 -37.64 6.31
N CYS A 168 10.40 -37.07 6.95
CA CYS A 168 10.59 -35.99 7.92
C CYS A 168 11.45 -36.44 9.11
N LEU A 169 11.19 -37.65 9.65
CA LEU A 169 12.01 -38.24 10.70
C LEU A 169 13.46 -38.47 10.27
N LYS A 170 13.69 -38.94 9.04
CA LYS A 170 15.03 -39.14 8.47
C LYS A 170 15.78 -37.81 8.37
N LEU A 171 15.12 -36.76 7.87
CA LEU A 171 15.70 -35.42 7.77
C LEU A 171 16.06 -34.87 9.16
N LEU A 172 15.13 -34.95 10.12
CA LEU A 172 15.35 -34.50 11.49
C LEU A 172 16.51 -35.26 12.17
N THR A 173 16.54 -36.58 12.02
CA THR A 173 17.62 -37.41 12.56
C THR A 173 18.98 -37.01 11.96
N ALA A 174 19.02 -36.71 10.66
CA ALA A 174 20.22 -36.24 10.01
C ALA A 174 20.69 -34.89 10.58
N PHE A 175 19.77 -33.96 10.84
CA PHE A 175 20.11 -32.70 11.51
C PHE A 175 20.68 -32.91 12.91
N ILE A 176 20.05 -33.74 13.74
CA ILE A 176 20.47 -34.03 15.12
C ILE A 176 21.85 -34.69 15.17
N ASN A 177 22.11 -35.62 14.24
CA ASN A 177 23.38 -36.36 14.18
C ASN A 177 24.56 -35.48 13.74
N HIS A 178 24.31 -34.42 12.97
CA HIS A 178 25.36 -33.53 12.44
C HIS A 178 25.45 -32.18 13.16
N THR A 179 24.47 -31.82 13.98
CA THR A 179 24.42 -30.51 14.66
C THR A 179 24.19 -30.69 16.15
N LEU A 180 25.17 -30.25 16.94
CA LEU A 180 25.12 -30.28 18.41
C LEU A 180 24.25 -29.15 18.96
N GLU A 181 24.44 -27.95 18.42
CA GLU A 181 23.82 -26.70 18.90
C GLU A 181 22.95 -26.12 17.77
N PRO A 182 21.68 -26.54 17.64
CA PRO A 182 20.82 -26.11 16.53
C PRO A 182 20.61 -24.60 16.44
N LEU A 183 20.71 -23.88 17.56
CA LEU A 183 20.62 -22.42 17.63
C LEU A 183 21.72 -21.67 16.89
N GLN A 184 22.84 -22.33 16.56
CA GLN A 184 23.92 -21.73 15.76
C GLN A 184 23.72 -21.95 14.25
N GLY A 185 22.62 -22.58 13.86
CA GLY A 185 22.35 -23.00 12.48
C GLY A 185 22.85 -24.41 12.18
N ILE A 186 22.23 -25.04 11.19
CA ILE A 186 22.59 -26.36 10.69
C ILE A 186 23.54 -26.27 9.50
N GLN A 187 24.39 -27.28 9.35
CA GLN A 187 25.27 -27.42 8.20
C GLN A 187 24.56 -28.07 7.01
N SER A 188 25.06 -27.80 5.81
CA SER A 188 24.56 -28.45 4.60
C SER A 188 24.79 -29.97 4.64
N LEU A 189 23.75 -30.74 4.33
CA LEU A 189 23.79 -32.20 4.35
C LEU A 189 23.69 -32.77 2.93
N PRO A 190 24.52 -33.75 2.54
CA PRO A 190 24.47 -34.36 1.21
C PRO A 190 23.38 -35.44 1.13
N SER A 191 22.13 -35.13 1.47
CA SER A 191 21.00 -36.07 1.41
C SER A 191 19.90 -35.58 0.45
N ALA A 192 19.19 -36.53 -0.17
CA ALA A 192 18.10 -36.21 -1.09
C ALA A 192 16.95 -35.45 -0.40
N ASP A 193 16.64 -35.82 0.85
CA ASP A 193 15.60 -35.13 1.63
C ASP A 193 16.04 -33.71 2.02
N TYR A 194 17.33 -33.47 2.31
CA TYR A 194 17.85 -32.12 2.54
C TYR A 194 17.78 -31.24 1.29
N LEU A 195 18.20 -31.76 0.13
CA LEU A 195 18.10 -31.04 -1.14
C LEU A 195 16.64 -30.73 -1.50
N ALA A 196 15.71 -31.66 -1.22
CA ALA A 196 14.28 -31.43 -1.40
C ALA A 196 13.74 -30.36 -0.43
N ALA A 197 14.21 -30.32 0.82
CA ALA A 197 13.88 -29.26 1.77
C ALA A 197 14.37 -27.88 1.30
N GLN A 198 15.59 -27.78 0.79
CA GLN A 198 16.12 -26.55 0.21
C GLN A 198 15.31 -26.10 -1.03
N ALA A 199 14.91 -27.03 -1.90
CA ALA A 199 14.07 -26.71 -3.04
C ALA A 199 12.68 -26.22 -2.61
N ALA A 200 12.08 -26.83 -1.59
CA ALA A 200 10.81 -26.38 -1.02
C ALA A 200 10.94 -24.99 -0.37
N LEU A 201 12.06 -24.72 0.31
CA LEU A 201 12.36 -23.39 0.87
C LEU A 201 12.44 -22.32 -0.23
N ALA A 202 13.18 -22.60 -1.31
CA ALA A 202 13.30 -21.70 -2.44
C ALA A 202 11.94 -21.42 -3.10
N TYR A 203 11.10 -22.45 -3.24
CA TYR A 203 9.74 -22.31 -3.74
C TYR A 203 8.87 -21.41 -2.85
N GLU A 204 8.85 -21.63 -1.53
CA GLU A 204 8.09 -20.77 -0.62
C GLU A 204 8.61 -19.33 -0.59
N TYR A 205 9.93 -19.14 -0.67
CA TYR A 205 10.52 -17.81 -0.76
C TYR A 205 10.13 -17.10 -2.06
N GLN A 206 10.06 -17.81 -3.19
CA GLN A 206 9.56 -17.25 -4.45
C GLN A 206 8.08 -16.83 -4.33
N LEU A 207 7.25 -17.63 -3.67
CA LEU A 207 5.86 -17.26 -3.39
C LEU A 207 5.76 -15.99 -2.52
N TYR A 208 6.62 -15.89 -1.50
CA TYR A 208 6.72 -14.69 -0.67
C TYR A 208 7.08 -13.45 -1.50
N GLN A 209 8.10 -13.53 -2.36
CA GLN A 209 8.51 -12.43 -3.23
C GLN A 209 7.38 -11.95 -4.15
N LEU A 210 6.58 -12.86 -4.68
CA LEU A 210 5.42 -12.50 -5.52
C LEU A 210 4.26 -11.91 -4.70
N ALA A 211 4.11 -12.34 -3.44
CA ALA A 211 3.04 -11.88 -2.56
C ALA A 211 3.32 -10.48 -2.00
N ILE A 212 4.56 -10.18 -1.60
CA ILE A 212 4.92 -8.89 -1.02
C ILE A 212 4.70 -7.71 -1.98
N GLU A 213 4.91 -7.91 -3.28
CA GLU A 213 4.65 -6.91 -4.33
C GLU A 213 3.18 -6.46 -4.41
N ARG A 214 2.25 -7.29 -3.93
CA ARG A 214 0.80 -7.04 -3.96
C ARG A 214 0.22 -6.82 -2.57
N ALA A 215 1.05 -6.89 -1.54
CA ALA A 215 0.61 -6.72 -0.17
C ALA A 215 0.34 -5.26 0.13
N VAL A 216 -0.62 -5.01 1.02
CA VAL A 216 -0.86 -3.69 1.58
C VAL A 216 0.06 -3.53 2.78
N THR A 217 0.85 -2.47 2.78
CA THR A 217 1.77 -2.17 3.89
C THR A 217 1.42 -0.81 4.49
N CYS A 218 1.48 -0.71 5.82
CA CYS A 218 1.32 0.55 6.54
C CYS A 218 2.02 0.51 7.90
N GLN A 219 2.12 1.64 8.58
CA GLN A 219 2.73 1.79 9.90
C GLN A 219 1.63 2.11 10.91
N LEU A 220 1.65 1.38 12.02
CA LEU A 220 0.63 1.45 13.05
C LEU A 220 1.30 1.60 14.42
N LEU A 221 0.62 2.29 15.34
CA LEU A 221 0.92 2.22 16.76
C LEU A 221 0.18 1.05 17.38
N VAL A 222 0.91 0.15 18.01
CA VAL A 222 0.36 -1.02 18.71
C VAL A 222 0.77 -0.97 20.17
N GLU A 223 -0.14 -1.36 21.06
CA GLU A 223 0.10 -1.33 22.51
C GLU A 223 1.07 -2.42 22.94
N GLN A 224 1.94 -2.08 23.88
CA GLN A 224 2.77 -3.03 24.59
C GLN A 224 1.91 -3.81 25.60
N ALA A 225 2.14 -5.11 25.71
CA ALA A 225 1.49 -5.94 26.71
C ALA A 225 1.70 -5.37 28.13
N ASP A 226 0.65 -5.45 28.95
CA ASP A 226 0.63 -5.00 30.35
C ASP A 226 1.00 -3.52 30.57
N SER A 227 0.86 -2.69 29.54
CA SER A 227 1.29 -1.29 29.54
C SER A 227 0.39 -0.42 28.68
N ARG A 228 0.47 0.90 28.89
CA ARG A 228 -0.16 1.90 27.99
C ARG A 228 0.82 2.45 26.95
N ARG A 229 2.08 1.97 26.97
CA ARG A 229 3.08 2.35 25.97
C ARG A 229 2.70 1.77 24.62
N LYS A 230 3.05 2.48 23.58
CA LYS A 230 2.80 2.09 22.19
C LYS A 230 4.11 2.00 21.44
N MET A 231 4.16 1.11 20.48
CA MET A 231 5.28 0.95 19.57
C MET A 231 4.82 1.20 18.15
N LEU A 232 5.60 1.97 17.41
CA LEU A 232 5.43 2.11 15.97
C LEU A 232 5.95 0.83 15.29
N VAL A 233 5.10 0.18 14.51
CA VAL A 233 5.45 -1.05 13.81
C VAL A 233 5.09 -0.99 12.33
N ASP A 234 5.87 -1.69 11.51
CA ASP A 234 5.48 -1.98 10.13
C ASP A 234 4.47 -3.13 10.11
N ALA A 235 3.38 -2.93 9.39
CA ALA A 235 2.28 -3.87 9.22
C ALA A 235 2.17 -4.32 7.76
N LEU A 236 1.79 -5.58 7.57
CA LEU A 236 1.59 -6.18 6.25
C LEU A 236 0.26 -6.93 6.21
N PHE A 237 -0.54 -6.64 5.20
CA PHE A 237 -1.85 -7.26 4.95
C PHE A 237 -1.89 -7.86 3.56
N LEU A 238 -2.38 -9.10 3.45
CA LEU A 238 -2.50 -9.77 2.15
C LEU A 238 -3.63 -10.78 2.11
N ASN A 239 -3.94 -11.20 0.88
CA ASN A 239 -4.79 -12.33 0.58
C ASN A 239 -3.92 -13.54 0.20
N GLU A 240 -3.95 -14.58 1.02
CA GLU A 240 -3.22 -15.82 0.81
C GLU A 240 -4.15 -16.87 0.20
N GLN A 241 -3.84 -17.30 -1.03
CA GLN A 241 -4.60 -18.36 -1.69
C GLN A 241 -4.13 -19.74 -1.24
N ASN A 242 -2.82 -19.93 -1.13
CA ASN A 242 -2.20 -21.18 -0.70
C ASN A 242 -1.42 -20.93 0.59
N PRO A 243 -1.75 -21.62 1.70
CA PRO A 243 -1.03 -21.47 2.95
C PRO A 243 0.47 -21.81 2.79
N SER A 244 1.35 -20.85 3.06
CA SER A 244 2.79 -21.06 3.17
C SER A 244 3.18 -21.32 4.63
N GLY A 245 4.08 -22.28 4.85
CA GLY A 245 4.58 -22.61 6.18
C GLY A 245 5.48 -21.52 6.76
N LEU A 246 6.21 -20.80 5.91
CA LEU A 246 7.21 -19.82 6.34
C LEU A 246 6.89 -18.36 6.03
N PHE A 247 5.75 -18.05 5.42
CA PHE A 247 5.38 -16.68 5.05
C PHE A 247 5.62 -15.68 6.19
N LYS A 248 5.13 -16.00 7.39
CA LYS A 248 5.28 -15.14 8.58
C LYS A 248 6.74 -14.90 8.95
N ILE A 249 7.61 -15.89 8.73
CA ILE A 249 9.04 -15.81 9.02
C ILE A 249 9.73 -14.87 8.04
N PHE A 250 9.43 -15.01 6.75
CA PHE A 250 9.98 -14.12 5.72
C PHE A 250 9.53 -12.68 5.96
N ALA A 251 8.24 -12.45 6.22
CA ALA A 251 7.71 -11.12 6.48
C ALA A 251 8.35 -10.45 7.73
N ARG A 252 8.48 -11.19 8.84
CA ARG A 252 9.10 -10.68 10.08
C ARG A 252 10.59 -10.37 9.93
N ASN A 253 11.27 -11.02 8.98
CA ASN A 253 12.68 -10.81 8.68
C ASN A 253 12.91 -9.94 7.42
N ASP A 254 11.85 -9.38 6.83
CA ASP A 254 12.00 -8.58 5.61
C ASP A 254 12.56 -7.19 5.92
N ARG A 255 13.88 -7.07 5.86
CA ARG A 255 14.60 -5.80 6.02
C ARG A 255 14.58 -4.94 4.75
N ILE A 256 14.12 -5.46 3.62
CA ILE A 256 14.15 -4.77 2.33
C ILE A 256 12.90 -3.92 2.17
N HIS A 257 11.73 -4.53 2.31
CA HIS A 257 10.43 -3.91 2.05
C HIS A 257 9.83 -3.23 3.28
N SER A 258 10.23 -3.60 4.51
CA SER A 258 9.81 -2.86 5.71
C SER A 258 10.48 -1.48 5.75
N TRP A 259 9.75 -0.46 6.22
CA TRP A 259 10.27 0.91 6.28
C TRP A 259 11.20 1.11 7.46
N SER A 260 10.88 0.55 8.63
CA SER A 260 11.73 0.60 9.82
C SER A 260 12.98 -0.27 9.70
N LYS A 261 13.07 -1.10 8.65
CA LYS A 261 14.12 -2.12 8.47
C LYS A 261 14.15 -3.14 9.62
N ASN A 262 13.03 -3.32 10.33
CA ASN A 262 12.86 -4.34 11.37
C ASN A 262 11.82 -5.41 11.00
N GLY A 263 11.40 -5.46 9.72
CA GLY A 263 10.43 -6.42 9.23
C GLY A 263 9.01 -6.11 9.69
N PHE A 264 8.05 -6.89 9.18
CA PHE A 264 6.63 -6.69 9.47
C PHE A 264 6.27 -7.34 10.80
N THR A 265 6.16 -6.53 11.85
CA THR A 265 5.82 -7.01 13.19
C THR A 265 4.35 -7.40 13.28
N LEU A 266 3.45 -6.64 12.63
CA LEU A 266 2.03 -6.95 12.55
C LEU A 266 1.72 -7.57 11.17
N LEU A 267 1.04 -8.71 11.16
CA LEU A 267 0.61 -9.41 9.96
C LEU A 267 -0.91 -9.63 10.00
N GLY A 268 -1.60 -9.25 8.93
CA GLY A 268 -2.99 -9.62 8.69
C GLY A 268 -3.11 -10.49 7.44
N ILE A 269 -3.52 -11.74 7.61
CA ILE A 269 -3.63 -12.72 6.54
C ILE A 269 -5.10 -13.07 6.34
N TYR A 270 -5.59 -12.84 5.13
CA TYR A 270 -6.93 -13.24 4.69
C TYR A 270 -6.86 -14.45 3.77
N ARG A 271 -7.68 -15.47 4.04
CA ARG A 271 -7.80 -16.70 3.24
C ARG A 271 -9.26 -16.94 2.91
N GLN A 272 -9.71 -16.42 1.77
CA GLN A 272 -11.12 -16.53 1.37
C GLN A 272 -11.61 -17.98 1.28
N GLN A 273 -10.76 -18.93 0.85
CA GLN A 273 -11.15 -20.33 0.72
C GLN A 273 -11.33 -21.05 2.06
N GLN A 274 -10.90 -20.44 3.17
CA GLN A 274 -11.00 -21.00 4.52
C GLN A 274 -12.15 -20.37 5.34
N GLN A 275 -13.08 -19.68 4.69
CA GLN A 275 -14.16 -18.94 5.36
C GLN A 275 -14.89 -19.81 6.39
N GLY A 276 -15.01 -19.31 7.63
CA GLY A 276 -15.72 -20.00 8.71
C GLY A 276 -14.93 -21.11 9.40
N THR A 277 -13.68 -21.39 8.99
CA THR A 277 -12.79 -22.30 9.73
C THR A 277 -12.14 -21.64 10.94
N GLY A 278 -12.13 -20.31 10.98
CA GLY A 278 -11.41 -19.48 11.96
C GLY A 278 -9.98 -19.12 11.54
N ASN A 279 -9.49 -19.70 10.43
CA ASN A 279 -8.19 -19.40 9.83
C ASN A 279 -8.30 -18.48 8.60
N ASP A 280 -9.52 -18.05 8.26
CA ASP A 280 -9.83 -17.15 7.15
C ASP A 280 -9.42 -15.71 7.41
N MET A 281 -9.54 -15.21 8.64
CA MET A 281 -9.00 -13.91 9.03
C MET A 281 -8.10 -14.11 10.24
N VAL A 282 -6.80 -13.87 10.05
CA VAL A 282 -5.79 -14.01 11.12
C VAL A 282 -4.99 -12.73 11.22
N ILE A 283 -4.97 -12.14 12.40
CA ILE A 283 -4.17 -10.96 12.72
C ILE A 283 -3.18 -11.37 13.80
N SER A 284 -1.89 -11.07 13.62
CA SER A 284 -0.88 -11.46 14.61
C SER A 284 0.23 -10.45 14.71
N VAL A 285 0.80 -10.32 15.90
CA VAL A 285 2.05 -9.61 16.15
C VAL A 285 3.18 -10.61 16.37
N ASP A 286 4.43 -10.18 16.16
CA ASP A 286 5.59 -10.98 16.59
C ASP A 286 5.55 -11.16 18.12
N PRO A 287 5.44 -12.40 18.65
CA PRO A 287 5.42 -12.64 20.09
C PRO A 287 6.65 -12.07 20.83
N LYS A 288 7.79 -11.90 20.14
CA LYS A 288 9.01 -11.31 20.72
C LYS A 288 8.92 -9.80 20.96
N SER A 289 8.02 -9.13 20.24
CA SER A 289 7.88 -7.67 20.32
C SER A 289 7.32 -7.19 21.67
N GLY A 290 6.72 -8.10 22.45
CA GLY A 290 6.03 -7.75 23.70
C GLY A 290 4.77 -6.92 23.47
N LEU A 291 4.20 -6.97 22.27
CA LEU A 291 2.98 -6.26 21.89
C LEU A 291 1.71 -7.08 22.15
N SER A 292 0.59 -6.38 22.28
CA SER A 292 -0.73 -6.95 22.52
C SER A 292 -1.76 -6.40 21.53
N LEU A 293 -2.58 -7.29 20.98
CA LEU A 293 -3.74 -6.96 20.14
C LEU A 293 -5.03 -6.85 20.96
N GLN A 294 -4.95 -6.74 22.29
CA GLN A 294 -6.13 -6.76 23.16
C GLN A 294 -7.14 -5.66 22.80
N SER A 295 -6.69 -4.42 22.60
CA SER A 295 -7.57 -3.30 22.23
C SER A 295 -8.24 -3.53 20.87
N LEU A 296 -7.52 -4.11 19.91
CA LEU A 296 -8.09 -4.52 18.62
C LEU A 296 -9.12 -5.66 18.78
N TRP A 297 -8.84 -6.65 19.62
CA TRP A 297 -9.78 -7.74 19.91
C TRP A 297 -11.09 -7.20 20.52
N GLN A 298 -10.99 -6.26 21.47
CA GLN A 298 -12.16 -5.60 22.07
C GLN A 298 -12.97 -4.84 21.02
N ALA A 299 -12.28 -4.10 20.14
CA ALA A 299 -12.93 -3.39 19.05
C ALA A 299 -13.64 -4.33 18.07
N LEU A 300 -13.00 -5.45 17.70
CA LEU A 300 -13.60 -6.48 16.84
C LEU A 300 -14.84 -7.10 17.47
N GLU A 301 -14.77 -7.47 18.75
CA GLU A 301 -15.92 -8.03 19.49
C GLU A 301 -17.06 -7.02 19.64
N ALA A 302 -16.75 -5.73 19.84
CA ALA A 302 -17.76 -4.67 19.87
C ALA A 302 -18.45 -4.49 18.50
N GLU A 303 -17.68 -4.52 17.42
CA GLU A 303 -18.22 -4.39 16.05
C GLU A 303 -19.03 -5.64 15.64
N GLU A 304 -18.63 -6.84 16.06
CA GLU A 304 -19.45 -8.06 15.93
C GLU A 304 -20.78 -7.89 16.66
N ASN A 305 -20.76 -7.48 17.93
CA ASN A 305 -21.99 -7.29 18.72
C ASN A 305 -22.92 -6.27 18.05
N ARG A 306 -22.36 -5.20 17.47
CA ARG A 306 -23.12 -4.21 16.69
C ARG A 306 -23.76 -4.84 15.45
N ARG A 307 -23.03 -5.66 14.68
CA ARG A 307 -23.52 -6.32 13.46
C ARG A 307 -24.57 -7.38 13.74
N TRP A 308 -24.42 -8.11 14.84
CA TRP A 308 -25.40 -9.08 15.30
C TRP A 308 -26.66 -8.43 15.89
N ALA A 309 -26.65 -7.13 16.18
CA ALA A 309 -27.81 -6.38 16.67
C ALA A 309 -28.54 -7.05 17.85
N GLY A 310 -27.77 -7.60 18.81
CA GLY A 310 -28.30 -8.29 19.99
C GLY A 310 -28.73 -9.74 19.77
N GLN A 311 -28.55 -10.29 18.56
CA GLN A 311 -28.94 -11.67 18.21
C GLN A 311 -27.75 -12.64 18.16
N ARG A 312 -26.60 -12.26 18.75
CA ARG A 312 -25.39 -13.09 18.74
C ARG A 312 -25.65 -14.38 19.55
N PRO A 313 -25.47 -15.58 18.98
CA PRO A 313 -25.72 -16.84 19.69
C PRO A 313 -24.80 -17.00 20.90
N CYS A 314 -25.36 -17.45 22.03
CA CYS A 314 -24.67 -17.59 23.34
C CYS A 314 -25.04 -18.89 24.09
N ASN A 315 -25.58 -19.89 23.39
CA ASN A 315 -26.14 -21.11 23.99
C ASN A 315 -25.07 -22.19 24.26
N ASN A 316 -23.98 -22.17 23.50
CA ASN A 316 -22.86 -23.10 23.60
C ASN A 316 -21.53 -22.35 23.43
N PRO A 317 -21.14 -21.51 24.41
CA PRO A 317 -19.96 -20.67 24.32
C PRO A 317 -18.68 -21.51 24.14
N ARG A 318 -17.85 -21.11 23.17
CA ARG A 318 -16.49 -21.63 23.06
C ARG A 318 -15.71 -21.27 24.32
N PRO A 319 -14.99 -22.22 24.95
CA PRO A 319 -14.16 -21.91 26.12
C PRO A 319 -12.96 -21.04 25.70
N LEU A 320 -13.04 -19.73 25.97
CA LEU A 320 -11.94 -18.77 25.80
C LEU A 320 -11.55 -18.14 27.13
N HIS A 321 -10.28 -17.74 27.25
CA HIS A 321 -9.76 -17.10 28.45
C HIS A 321 -10.48 -15.78 28.76
N SER A 322 -10.66 -14.93 27.75
CA SER A 322 -11.31 -13.61 27.88
C SER A 322 -12.80 -13.68 28.25
N TYR A 323 -13.42 -14.84 28.06
CA TYR A 323 -14.83 -15.08 28.36
C TYR A 323 -15.02 -16.05 29.55
N ALA A 324 -13.96 -16.38 30.28
CA ALA A 324 -14.04 -17.27 31.44
C ALA A 324 -14.97 -16.68 32.52
N GLY A 325 -16.06 -17.41 32.83
CA GLY A 325 -17.04 -16.99 33.83
C GLY A 325 -17.99 -15.87 33.40
N VAL A 326 -17.98 -15.46 32.13
CA VAL A 326 -18.86 -14.42 31.61
C VAL A 326 -20.24 -15.01 31.26
N PRO A 327 -21.34 -14.52 31.87
CA PRO A 327 -22.69 -14.93 31.50
C PRO A 327 -23.01 -14.49 30.06
N ASN A 328 -23.67 -15.36 29.29
CA ASN A 328 -24.02 -15.12 27.87
C ASN A 328 -22.78 -14.83 26.99
N ALA A 329 -21.67 -15.51 27.23
CA ALA A 329 -20.56 -15.51 26.29
C ALA A 329 -21.02 -16.02 24.91
N PRO A 330 -20.53 -15.45 23.79
CA PRO A 330 -20.94 -15.89 22.46
C PRO A 330 -20.44 -17.31 22.16
N ASP A 331 -21.15 -18.01 21.27
CA ASP A 331 -20.80 -19.36 20.81
C ASP A 331 -19.46 -19.36 20.08
N GLN A 332 -19.22 -18.34 19.26
CA GLN A 332 -18.00 -18.16 18.46
C GLN A 332 -17.47 -16.72 18.58
N PRO A 333 -16.73 -16.41 19.65
CA PRO A 333 -15.94 -15.18 19.76
C PRO A 333 -14.68 -15.22 18.89
N TRP A 334 -14.12 -14.04 18.61
CA TRP A 334 -12.76 -13.91 18.10
C TRP A 334 -11.77 -14.60 19.05
N TRP A 335 -10.87 -15.40 18.50
CA TRP A 335 -9.84 -16.09 19.27
C TRP A 335 -8.86 -15.08 19.90
N ASP A 336 -8.48 -15.30 21.15
CA ASP A 336 -7.71 -14.36 21.99
C ASP A 336 -6.31 -14.87 22.37
N ASP A 337 -5.85 -15.95 21.73
CA ASP A 337 -4.57 -16.60 22.03
C ASP A 337 -4.42 -16.97 23.52
N ALA A 338 -5.52 -17.48 24.12
CA ALA A 338 -5.59 -17.83 25.54
C ALA A 338 -5.23 -16.65 26.47
N GLY A 339 -5.69 -15.44 26.10
CA GLY A 339 -5.51 -14.22 26.89
C GLY A 339 -4.19 -13.48 26.64
N ARG A 340 -3.33 -13.97 25.74
CA ARG A 340 -2.09 -13.27 25.37
C ARG A 340 -2.29 -12.20 24.32
N TYR A 341 -3.34 -12.34 23.50
CA TYR A 341 -3.67 -11.43 22.41
C TYR A 341 -2.51 -11.19 21.42
N THR A 342 -1.63 -12.17 21.20
CA THR A 342 -0.58 -12.05 20.16
C THR A 342 -1.08 -12.52 18.78
N LEU A 343 -2.18 -13.26 18.76
CA LEU A 343 -2.86 -13.75 17.57
C LEU A 343 -4.37 -13.69 17.78
N LEU A 344 -5.05 -13.06 16.83
CA LEU A 344 -6.50 -13.04 16.73
C LEU A 344 -6.92 -13.87 15.53
N GLY A 345 -7.92 -14.72 15.72
CA GLY A 345 -8.49 -15.57 14.67
C GLY A 345 -10.01 -15.39 14.60
N ALA A 346 -10.55 -15.44 13.38
CA ALA A 346 -11.97 -15.24 13.14
C ALA A 346 -12.85 -16.23 13.93
N PRO A 347 -14.07 -15.82 14.32
CA PRO A 347 -15.13 -16.74 14.71
C PRO A 347 -15.34 -17.88 13.70
N LYS A 348 -15.49 -19.12 14.19
CA LYS A 348 -15.82 -20.26 13.33
C LYS A 348 -17.29 -20.27 12.95
N THR A 349 -17.65 -21.06 11.95
CA THR A 349 -19.05 -21.37 11.61
C THR A 349 -19.79 -21.91 12.83
N LEU A 350 -21.02 -21.43 13.03
CA LEU A 350 -21.88 -21.86 14.12
C LEU A 350 -22.37 -23.29 13.86
N ALA A 351 -22.10 -24.19 14.81
CA ALA A 351 -22.42 -25.62 14.66
C ALA A 351 -23.92 -25.89 14.44
N ASN A 352 -24.79 -25.06 15.03
CA ASN A 352 -26.24 -25.28 15.01
C ASN A 352 -26.92 -24.77 13.73
N THR A 353 -26.42 -23.70 13.13
CA THR A 353 -27.06 -23.05 11.97
C THR A 353 -26.26 -23.19 10.67
N GLY A 354 -24.97 -23.50 10.75
CA GLY A 354 -24.06 -23.50 9.59
C GLY A 354 -23.72 -22.10 9.08
N GLU A 355 -24.21 -21.03 9.73
CA GLU A 355 -23.85 -19.66 9.37
C GLU A 355 -22.43 -19.30 9.83
N PRO A 356 -21.71 -18.42 9.11
CA PRO A 356 -20.46 -17.86 9.59
C PRO A 356 -20.62 -17.22 10.97
N GLY A 357 -19.71 -17.52 11.90
CA GLY A 357 -19.74 -16.92 13.25
C GLY A 357 -19.39 -15.43 13.25
N SER A 358 -18.66 -14.97 12.23
CA SER A 358 -18.34 -13.56 12.04
C SER A 358 -19.33 -12.91 11.07
N LYS A 359 -19.82 -11.72 11.41
CA LYS A 359 -20.56 -10.85 10.47
C LYS A 359 -19.66 -9.79 9.83
N LEU A 360 -18.35 -9.85 10.09
CA LEU A 360 -17.38 -8.88 9.61
C LEU A 360 -16.75 -9.30 8.29
N SER A 361 -16.62 -8.33 7.40
CA SER A 361 -15.86 -8.43 6.16
C SER A 361 -14.42 -8.01 6.38
N TRP A 362 -13.46 -8.78 5.85
CA TRP A 362 -12.04 -8.44 5.94
C TRP A 362 -11.73 -7.02 5.42
N TRP A 363 -12.20 -6.70 4.20
CA TRP A 363 -11.87 -5.46 3.52
C TRP A 363 -12.68 -4.25 4.01
N ASN A 364 -13.95 -4.48 4.36
CA ASN A 364 -14.86 -3.39 4.68
C ASN A 364 -14.99 -3.10 6.18
N ASP A 365 -14.57 -4.04 7.04
CA ASP A 365 -14.79 -3.94 8.48
C ASP A 365 -13.47 -4.14 9.25
N VAL A 366 -12.79 -5.27 9.04
CA VAL A 366 -11.60 -5.64 9.84
C VAL A 366 -10.39 -4.73 9.53
N LEU A 367 -9.99 -4.57 8.27
CA LEU A 367 -8.88 -3.69 7.90
C LEU A 367 -9.12 -2.22 8.27
N PRO A 368 -10.32 -1.63 8.01
CA PRO A 368 -10.64 -0.29 8.50
C PRO A 368 -10.53 -0.18 10.02
N LEU A 369 -10.95 -1.19 10.78
CA LEU A 369 -10.87 -1.15 12.23
C LEU A 369 -9.41 -1.20 12.74
N ILE A 370 -8.56 -2.00 12.09
CA ILE A 370 -7.12 -2.03 12.38
C ILE A 370 -6.50 -0.65 12.10
N TRP A 371 -6.86 -0.02 10.99
CA TRP A 371 -6.40 1.33 10.65
C TRP A 371 -6.91 2.38 11.63
N GLN A 372 -8.17 2.30 12.02
CA GLN A 372 -8.78 3.21 12.99
C GLN A 372 -8.00 3.17 14.31
N GLN A 373 -7.85 1.97 14.89
CA GLN A 373 -7.21 1.76 16.18
C GLN A 373 -5.70 1.99 16.17
N GLY A 374 -5.03 1.66 15.07
CA GLY A 374 -3.57 1.74 14.96
C GLY A 374 -3.05 3.07 14.43
N PHE A 375 -3.88 3.90 13.82
CA PHE A 375 -3.45 5.12 13.13
C PHE A 375 -4.38 6.32 13.38
N VAL A 376 -5.66 6.20 13.01
CA VAL A 376 -6.59 7.35 13.00
C VAL A 376 -6.88 7.86 14.42
N ASP A 377 -7.18 6.96 15.36
CA ASP A 377 -7.51 7.30 16.75
C ASP A 377 -6.38 8.06 17.46
N TYR A 378 -5.13 7.90 16.99
CA TYR A 378 -3.96 8.60 17.53
C TYR A 378 -3.69 9.93 16.83
N LEU A 379 -3.92 10.02 15.52
CA LEU A 379 -3.64 11.22 14.75
C LEU A 379 -4.76 12.24 14.82
N GLN A 380 -6.02 11.82 14.69
CA GLN A 380 -7.17 12.71 14.58
C GLN A 380 -7.29 13.70 15.76
N PRO A 381 -7.08 13.31 17.04
CA PRO A 381 -7.13 14.26 18.16
C PRO A 381 -6.00 15.29 18.13
N CYS A 382 -4.88 14.99 17.46
CA CYS A 382 -3.69 15.82 17.41
C CYS A 382 -3.64 16.76 16.18
N LEU A 383 -4.60 16.61 15.27
CA LEU A 383 -4.64 17.33 14.00
C LEU A 383 -5.85 18.26 13.94
N THR A 384 -5.68 19.38 13.25
CA THR A 384 -6.78 20.28 12.92
C THR A 384 -6.68 20.66 11.47
N ARG A 385 -7.78 20.48 10.75
CA ARG A 385 -7.89 20.94 9.37
C ARG A 385 -8.01 22.46 9.36
N VAL A 386 -7.22 23.12 8.52
CA VAL A 386 -7.14 24.60 8.48
C VAL A 386 -8.12 25.19 7.45
N ASP A 387 -8.50 24.38 6.47
CA ASP A 387 -9.44 24.66 5.40
C ASP A 387 -10.83 24.09 5.72
N GLU A 388 -11.84 24.97 5.72
CA GLU A 388 -13.24 24.57 5.59
C GLU A 388 -13.49 24.24 4.11
N ALA A 389 -13.73 22.97 3.79
CA ALA A 389 -13.99 22.56 2.41
C ALA A 389 -15.49 22.43 2.15
N ASP A 390 -16.00 23.29 1.27
CA ASP A 390 -17.00 22.85 0.30
C ASP A 390 -16.32 21.81 -0.61
N MET A 391 -16.97 20.67 -0.82
CA MET A 391 -16.47 19.64 -1.74
C MET A 391 -16.46 20.22 -3.17
N PRO A 392 -15.29 20.40 -3.80
CA PRO A 392 -15.24 20.94 -5.15
C PRO A 392 -15.90 20.00 -6.15
N ALA A 393 -16.40 20.56 -7.25
CA ALA A 393 -17.03 19.78 -8.31
C ALA A 393 -16.03 18.80 -8.94
N GLY A 394 -16.52 17.65 -9.45
CA GLY A 394 -15.68 16.60 -10.00
C GLY A 394 -14.71 17.10 -11.08
N GLY A 395 -13.41 16.81 -10.87
CA GLY A 395 -12.34 17.13 -11.82
C GLY A 395 -11.58 18.43 -11.57
N GLN A 396 -11.80 19.09 -10.43
CA GLN A 396 -11.00 20.22 -9.92
C GLN A 396 -9.82 19.74 -9.05
N LYS A 397 -8.74 20.53 -9.01
CA LYS A 397 -7.60 20.27 -8.11
C LYS A 397 -8.01 20.47 -6.66
N GLN A 398 -7.72 19.49 -5.81
CA GLN A 398 -8.03 19.57 -4.39
C GLN A 398 -6.84 20.08 -3.59
N VAL A 399 -7.08 21.09 -2.74
CA VAL A 399 -6.06 21.66 -1.87
C VAL A 399 -6.51 21.49 -0.42
N CYS A 400 -5.71 20.79 0.38
CA CYS A 400 -5.98 20.53 1.78
C CYS A 400 -4.83 21.04 2.66
N ALA A 401 -5.12 21.42 3.91
CA ALA A 401 -4.13 21.84 4.88
C ALA A 401 -4.47 21.33 6.29
N TRP A 402 -3.47 20.74 6.93
CA TRP A 402 -3.53 20.27 8.30
C TRP A 402 -2.48 20.98 9.14
N ARG A 403 -2.80 21.18 10.41
CA ARG A 403 -1.82 21.60 11.42
C ARG A 403 -1.87 20.67 12.62
N TRP A 404 -0.71 20.48 13.22
CA TRP A 404 -0.58 19.90 14.55
C TRP A 404 -1.19 20.86 15.58
N ASN A 405 -2.06 20.36 16.46
CA ASN A 405 -2.74 21.19 17.47
C ASN A 405 -2.08 21.13 18.87
N GLN A 406 -1.12 20.22 19.05
CA GLN A 406 -0.31 20.11 20.27
C GLN A 406 0.95 21.00 20.15
N PRO A 407 1.70 21.22 21.25
CA PRO A 407 3.04 21.79 21.18
C PRO A 407 3.90 21.11 20.12
N ASP A 408 4.83 21.86 19.52
CA ASP A 408 5.62 21.45 18.34
C ASP A 408 6.04 19.97 18.38
N ALA A 409 5.56 19.20 17.40
CA ALA A 409 5.77 17.76 17.32
C ALA A 409 7.26 17.37 17.34
N ARG A 410 8.15 18.27 16.90
CA ARG A 410 9.61 18.06 16.92
C ARG A 410 10.19 18.01 18.33
N LEU A 411 9.56 18.73 19.26
CA LEU A 411 9.99 18.83 20.65
C LEU A 411 9.32 17.77 21.54
N GLN A 412 8.25 17.13 21.04
CA GLN A 412 7.52 16.08 21.75
C GLN A 412 8.17 14.70 21.53
N GLN A 413 9.29 14.48 22.22
CA GLN A 413 10.02 13.20 22.16
C GLN A 413 9.31 12.05 22.90
N THR A 414 8.32 12.33 23.75
CA THR A 414 7.64 11.33 24.58
C THR A 414 6.23 10.97 24.11
N ASP A 415 5.66 11.72 23.16
CA ASP A 415 4.34 11.40 22.59
C ASP A 415 4.52 10.48 21.38
N THR A 416 4.03 9.25 21.49
CA THR A 416 4.11 8.26 20.42
C THR A 416 3.35 8.68 19.16
N SER A 417 2.33 9.55 19.28
CA SER A 417 1.57 10.05 18.13
C SER A 417 2.41 10.97 17.24
N SER A 418 3.41 11.67 17.79
CA SER A 418 4.31 12.52 17.00
C SER A 418 5.15 11.70 16.01
N TYR A 419 5.50 10.46 16.37
CA TYR A 419 6.26 9.56 15.50
C TYR A 419 5.52 9.22 14.22
N LEU A 420 4.18 9.08 14.27
CA LEU A 420 3.36 8.82 13.08
C LEU A 420 3.53 9.91 12.03
N THR A 421 3.69 11.18 12.42
CA THR A 421 3.84 12.31 11.48
C THR A 421 5.15 12.32 10.69
N SER A 422 6.03 11.34 10.96
CA SER A 422 7.31 11.17 10.28
C SER A 422 7.38 9.86 9.49
N THR A 423 6.22 9.25 9.22
CA THR A 423 6.13 7.95 8.56
C THR A 423 5.66 8.06 7.11
N PRO A 424 6.13 7.17 6.21
CA PRO A 424 5.57 7.02 4.86
C PRO A 424 4.04 6.81 4.85
N SER A 425 3.49 6.11 5.86
CA SER A 425 2.04 5.94 5.97
C SER A 425 1.29 7.24 6.22
N PHE A 426 1.90 8.18 6.94
CA PHE A 426 1.35 9.51 7.13
C PHE A 426 1.43 10.37 5.87
N GLU A 427 2.53 10.27 5.12
CA GLU A 427 2.63 10.91 3.81
C GLU A 427 1.56 10.40 2.85
N ALA A 428 1.36 9.08 2.76
CA ALA A 428 0.30 8.49 1.95
C ALA A 428 -1.10 8.90 2.43
N TRP A 429 -1.33 8.97 3.75
CA TRP A 429 -2.59 9.45 4.30
C TRP A 429 -2.87 10.91 3.92
N LEU A 430 -1.85 11.79 4.00
CA LEU A 430 -1.96 13.18 3.54
C LEU A 430 -2.22 13.25 2.03
N ALA A 431 -1.58 12.41 1.21
CA ALA A 431 -1.88 12.32 -0.23
C ALA A 431 -3.35 11.94 -0.48
N GLY A 432 -3.92 11.06 0.35
CA GLY A 432 -5.32 10.68 0.30
C GLY A 432 -6.28 11.76 0.80
N CYS A 433 -5.83 12.71 1.62
CA CYS A 433 -6.68 13.79 2.12
C CYS A 433 -7.10 14.78 1.03
N SER A 434 -6.30 14.93 -0.03
CA SER A 434 -6.60 15.72 -1.23
C SER A 434 -7.22 14.87 -2.35
N GLN A 435 -7.93 13.81 -1.99
CA GLN A 435 -8.75 13.01 -2.89
C GLN A 435 -10.25 13.09 -2.50
N PRO A 436 -11.18 12.77 -3.42
CA PRO A 436 -12.62 12.85 -3.16
C PRO A 436 -13.11 12.05 -1.95
N LEU A 437 -12.41 10.97 -1.61
CA LEU A 437 -12.69 10.11 -0.47
C LEU A 437 -11.42 10.00 0.37
N MET A 438 -11.50 10.42 1.63
CA MET A 438 -10.39 10.22 2.56
C MET A 438 -10.15 8.73 2.80
N PRO A 439 -8.88 8.30 2.94
CA PRO A 439 -8.54 6.90 3.17
C PRO A 439 -9.02 6.45 4.56
N THR A 440 -9.96 5.51 4.59
CA THR A 440 -10.51 4.88 5.81
C THR A 440 -9.91 3.50 6.10
N THR A 441 -9.00 3.02 5.25
CA THR A 441 -8.40 1.69 5.33
C THR A 441 -6.98 1.73 4.72
N PRO A 442 -6.05 0.85 5.14
CA PRO A 442 -4.69 0.86 4.62
C PRO A 442 -4.65 0.56 3.12
N SER A 443 -5.60 -0.21 2.60
CA SER A 443 -5.70 -0.54 1.17
C SER A 443 -6.16 0.63 0.29
N ALA A 444 -6.65 1.72 0.89
CA ALA A 444 -7.05 2.94 0.20
C ALA A 444 -5.93 4.00 0.17
N LEU A 445 -4.78 3.72 0.80
CA LEU A 445 -3.64 4.61 0.77
C LEU A 445 -3.07 4.69 -0.66
N PRO A 446 -2.82 5.91 -1.19
CA PRO A 446 -2.12 6.08 -2.45
C PRO A 446 -0.73 5.42 -2.41
N ALA A 447 -0.35 4.75 -3.49
CA ALA A 447 1.00 4.19 -3.62
C ALA A 447 2.06 5.30 -3.68
N ALA A 448 3.25 5.02 -3.14
CA ALA A 448 4.33 5.99 -2.95
C ALA A 448 4.88 6.58 -4.27
N ASP A 449 4.70 5.90 -5.39
CA ASP A 449 5.07 6.36 -6.73
C ASP A 449 4.04 7.30 -7.37
N HIS A 450 2.86 7.46 -6.76
CA HIS A 450 1.78 8.33 -7.26
C HIS A 450 1.74 9.72 -6.60
N TYR A 451 2.60 9.99 -5.62
CA TYR A 451 2.71 11.30 -4.97
C TYR A 451 4.17 11.67 -4.72
N GLU A 452 4.41 12.97 -4.53
CA GLU A 452 5.69 13.51 -4.10
C GLU A 452 5.51 14.13 -2.72
N ALA A 453 6.44 13.85 -1.80
CA ALA A 453 6.45 14.40 -0.45
C ALA A 453 7.76 15.15 -0.19
N GLN A 454 7.67 16.41 0.23
CA GLN A 454 8.86 17.20 0.56
C GLN A 454 8.62 18.16 1.72
N TRP A 455 9.65 18.34 2.55
CA TRP A 455 9.67 19.34 3.61
C TRP A 455 10.17 20.68 3.10
N GLN A 456 9.40 21.74 3.36
CA GLN A 456 9.83 23.13 3.21
C GLN A 456 9.76 23.83 4.56
N GLY A 457 10.90 23.84 5.27
CA GLY A 457 10.92 24.26 6.67
C GLY A 457 10.08 23.31 7.52
N ASP A 458 9.07 23.85 8.20
CA ASP A 458 8.17 23.11 9.10
C ASP A 458 6.85 22.67 8.44
N VAL A 459 6.72 22.86 7.12
CA VAL A 459 5.57 22.43 6.34
C VAL A 459 5.96 21.26 5.43
N LEU A 460 5.29 20.13 5.62
CA LEU A 460 5.30 19.00 4.70
C LEU A 460 4.31 19.28 3.57
N ILE A 461 4.77 19.11 2.34
CA ILE A 461 3.99 19.29 1.14
C ILE A 461 3.89 17.92 0.49
N VAL A 462 2.68 17.41 0.37
CA VAL A 462 2.39 16.15 -0.30
C VAL A 462 1.50 16.43 -1.50
N SER A 463 1.99 16.22 -2.70
CA SER A 463 1.29 16.57 -3.92
C SER A 463 1.21 15.40 -4.89
N HIS A 464 0.10 15.31 -5.62
CA HIS A 464 -0.17 14.29 -6.63
C HIS A 464 -0.89 14.92 -7.83
N GLN A 465 -1.20 14.13 -8.85
CA GLN A 465 -1.79 14.65 -10.09
C GLN A 465 -3.12 15.41 -9.91
N GLN A 466 -3.88 15.16 -8.85
CA GLN A 466 -5.23 15.73 -8.65
C GLN A 466 -5.33 16.64 -7.42
N GLY A 467 -4.25 16.84 -6.68
CA GLY A 467 -4.33 17.64 -5.46
C GLY A 467 -3.01 17.78 -4.73
N VAL A 468 -3.05 18.59 -3.68
CA VAL A 468 -1.95 18.83 -2.74
C VAL A 468 -2.49 18.97 -1.33
N THR A 469 -1.79 18.33 -0.38
CA THR A 469 -2.02 18.48 1.05
C THR A 469 -0.78 19.09 1.71
N LEU A 470 -1.00 20.14 2.49
CA LEU A 470 0.02 20.80 3.31
C LEU A 470 -0.15 20.36 4.76
N PHE A 471 0.94 20.08 5.48
CA PHE A 471 0.91 19.76 6.90
C PHE A 471 1.97 20.55 7.67
N SER A 472 1.57 21.29 8.70
CA SER A 472 2.50 21.98 9.61
C SER A 472 2.66 21.21 10.93
N ARG A 473 3.92 20.97 11.33
CA ARG A 473 4.28 20.41 12.65
C ARG A 473 4.14 21.40 13.81
N SER A 474 4.03 22.69 13.49
CA SER A 474 3.84 23.76 14.47
C SER A 474 2.41 24.33 14.39
N PRO A 475 1.73 24.52 15.54
CA PRO A 475 0.35 24.99 15.58
C PRO A 475 0.16 26.40 15.00
N ASP A 476 1.14 27.27 15.19
CA ASP A 476 1.10 28.69 14.80
C ASP A 476 2.16 29.02 13.74
N ASN A 477 2.27 28.20 12.70
CA ASN A 477 3.22 28.43 11.61
C ASN A 477 2.65 29.41 10.57
N PRO A 478 3.15 30.66 10.46
CA PRO A 478 2.64 31.64 9.49
C PRO A 478 2.89 31.20 8.04
N ALA A 479 3.94 30.41 7.79
CA ALA A 479 4.28 29.93 6.45
C ALA A 479 3.18 29.01 5.87
N LEU A 480 2.42 28.30 6.72
CA LEU A 480 1.34 27.43 6.26
C LEU A 480 0.24 28.22 5.52
N ALA A 481 -0.16 29.37 6.07
CA ALA A 481 -1.22 30.20 5.47
C ALA A 481 -0.78 30.81 4.13
N GLU A 482 0.47 31.25 4.06
CA GLU A 482 1.07 31.77 2.83
C GLU A 482 1.14 30.69 1.73
N LEU A 483 1.69 29.51 2.06
CA LEU A 483 1.81 28.39 1.12
C LEU A 483 0.43 27.86 0.68
N LEU A 484 -0.56 27.84 1.59
CA LEU A 484 -1.93 27.46 1.25
C LEU A 484 -2.55 28.42 0.23
N THR A 485 -2.29 29.72 0.36
CA THR A 485 -2.77 30.73 -0.59
C THR A 485 -2.16 30.50 -1.99
N VAL A 486 -0.87 30.19 -2.05
CA VAL A 486 -0.17 29.83 -3.30
C VAL A 486 -0.78 28.57 -3.92
N ALA A 487 -0.92 27.50 -3.13
CA ALA A 487 -1.46 26.23 -3.61
C ALA A 487 -2.88 26.39 -4.20
N LYS A 488 -3.76 27.15 -3.52
CA LYS A 488 -5.11 27.47 -4.00
C LYS A 488 -5.07 28.25 -5.31
N ARG A 489 -4.20 29.25 -5.43
CA ARG A 489 -4.07 30.06 -6.65
C ARG A 489 -3.63 29.22 -7.85
N ILE A 490 -2.62 28.35 -7.67
CA ILE A 490 -2.14 27.47 -8.75
C ILE A 490 -3.19 26.40 -9.09
N ALA A 491 -3.95 25.91 -8.11
CA ALA A 491 -5.04 24.98 -8.32
C ALA A 491 -6.14 25.60 -9.19
N THR A 492 -6.62 26.81 -8.84
CA THR A 492 -7.60 27.57 -9.64
C THR A 492 -7.10 27.79 -11.06
N LEU A 493 -5.84 28.20 -11.21
CA LEU A 493 -5.23 28.39 -12.53
C LEU A 493 -5.24 27.07 -13.34
N SER A 494 -4.86 25.95 -12.72
CA SER A 494 -4.87 24.64 -13.38
C SER A 494 -6.27 24.22 -13.81
N ASP A 495 -7.29 24.51 -13.01
CA ASP A 495 -8.67 24.18 -13.32
C ASP A 495 -9.23 25.06 -14.44
N GLU A 496 -8.90 26.35 -14.45
CA GLU A 496 -9.24 27.28 -15.54
C GLU A 496 -8.64 26.81 -16.87
N TYR A 497 -7.35 26.42 -16.89
CA TYR A 497 -6.72 25.84 -18.08
C TYR A 497 -7.42 24.56 -18.53
N ALA A 498 -7.70 23.64 -17.59
CA ALA A 498 -8.36 22.38 -17.92
C ALA A 498 -9.77 22.61 -18.46
N GLN A 499 -10.53 23.55 -17.89
CA GLN A 499 -11.87 23.92 -18.33
C GLN A 499 -11.82 24.54 -19.73
N PHE A 500 -10.90 25.47 -19.98
CA PHE A 500 -10.70 26.07 -21.29
C PHE A 500 -10.40 25.01 -22.35
N LEU A 501 -9.41 24.13 -22.10
CA LEU A 501 -9.06 23.06 -23.03
C LEU A 501 -10.24 22.11 -23.32
N ARG A 502 -11.09 21.83 -22.33
CA ARG A 502 -12.32 21.03 -22.52
C ARG A 502 -13.33 21.78 -23.38
N GLN A 503 -13.61 23.04 -23.10
CA GLN A 503 -14.53 23.88 -23.88
C GLN A 503 -14.09 23.96 -25.35
N THR A 504 -12.81 24.22 -25.58
CA THR A 504 -12.23 24.32 -26.92
C THR A 504 -12.31 22.99 -27.68
N ARG A 505 -12.04 21.85 -27.02
CA ARG A 505 -12.21 20.52 -27.63
C ARG A 505 -13.66 20.25 -28.04
N GLU A 506 -14.63 20.62 -27.22
CA GLU A 506 -16.05 20.44 -27.54
C GLU A 506 -16.50 21.32 -28.71
N ILE A 507 -15.99 22.55 -28.81
CA ILE A 507 -16.24 23.42 -29.96
C ILE A 507 -15.62 22.82 -31.23
N PHE A 508 -14.35 22.40 -31.18
CA PHE A 508 -13.68 21.74 -32.31
C PHE A 508 -14.33 20.42 -32.74
N LYS A 509 -15.04 19.70 -31.86
CA LYS A 509 -15.82 18.51 -32.24
C LYS A 509 -17.10 18.86 -33.02
N LYS A 510 -17.74 19.98 -32.70
CA LYS A 510 -19.00 20.42 -33.34
C LYS A 510 -18.76 21.00 -34.74
N TRP A 511 -17.64 21.70 -34.92
CA TRP A 511 -17.30 22.38 -36.17
C TRP A 511 -17.29 21.49 -37.43
N PRO A 512 -16.69 20.28 -37.43
CA PRO A 512 -16.75 19.38 -38.59
C PRO A 512 -18.16 18.93 -38.97
N GLN A 513 -19.07 18.79 -38.00
CA GLN A 513 -20.47 18.43 -38.27
C GLN A 513 -21.25 19.61 -38.86
N GLN A 514 -21.05 20.82 -38.32
CA GLN A 514 -21.64 22.05 -38.85
C GLN A 514 -21.15 22.36 -40.28
N LEU A 515 -19.86 22.17 -40.55
CA LEU A 515 -19.27 22.31 -41.89
C LEU A 515 -19.79 21.30 -42.91
N ARG A 516 -20.24 20.11 -42.48
CA ARG A 516 -20.83 19.08 -43.36
C ARG A 516 -22.33 19.27 -43.57
N GLN A 517 -23.05 19.83 -42.59
CA GLN A 517 -24.50 20.00 -42.63
C GLN A 517 -24.95 21.29 -43.33
N HIS A 518 -24.08 22.29 -43.48
CA HIS A 518 -24.43 23.57 -44.12
C HIS A 518 -23.57 23.79 -45.38
N THR A 519 -24.04 23.28 -46.52
CA THR A 519 -23.52 23.63 -47.85
C THR A 519 -24.04 24.97 -48.38
N GLY A 520 -24.96 25.63 -47.65
CA GLY A 520 -25.42 26.99 -47.89
C GLY A 520 -25.17 27.86 -46.66
N THR A 521 -24.55 29.02 -46.87
CA THR A 521 -24.38 30.17 -45.96
C THR A 521 -24.65 29.85 -44.49
N ILE A 522 -23.63 29.29 -43.81
CA ILE A 522 -23.45 29.57 -42.39
C ILE A 522 -23.41 31.10 -42.27
N GLU A 523 -24.16 31.71 -41.35
CA GLU A 523 -24.02 33.14 -41.08
C GLU A 523 -22.60 33.40 -40.55
N ASP A 524 -21.69 33.78 -41.46
CA ASP A 524 -20.24 33.92 -41.25
C ASP A 524 -19.89 34.75 -39.98
N LYS A 525 -20.79 35.65 -39.54
CA LYS A 525 -20.64 36.43 -38.31
C LYS A 525 -20.63 35.61 -37.02
N GLN A 526 -21.45 34.55 -36.91
CA GLN A 526 -21.52 33.75 -35.68
C GLN A 526 -20.21 32.98 -35.43
N TRP A 527 -19.58 32.50 -36.50
CA TRP A 527 -18.29 31.81 -36.40
C TRP A 527 -17.14 32.75 -36.06
N GLU A 528 -17.10 33.95 -36.63
CA GLU A 528 -16.10 34.97 -36.29
C GLU A 528 -16.23 35.43 -34.83
N GLU A 529 -17.46 35.62 -34.33
CA GLU A 529 -17.73 35.97 -32.93
C GLU A 529 -17.31 34.84 -31.96
N GLU A 530 -17.60 33.58 -32.27
CA GLU A 530 -17.18 32.42 -31.46
C GLU A 530 -15.65 32.29 -31.40
N ILE A 531 -14.95 32.45 -32.54
CA ILE A 531 -13.49 32.37 -32.60
C ILE A 531 -12.85 33.54 -31.84
N PHE A 532 -13.38 34.76 -32.01
CA PHE A 532 -12.89 35.93 -31.30
C PHE A 532 -13.10 35.78 -29.78
N ALA A 533 -14.27 35.32 -29.34
CA ALA A 533 -14.55 35.05 -27.93
C ALA A 533 -13.60 33.99 -27.34
N LEU A 534 -13.30 32.93 -28.09
CA LEU A 534 -12.32 31.92 -27.67
C LEU A 534 -10.91 32.49 -27.53
N ARG A 535 -10.50 33.37 -28.45
CA ARG A 535 -9.18 34.03 -28.40
C ARG A 535 -9.05 34.96 -27.21
N VAL A 536 -10.08 35.79 -26.95
CA VAL A 536 -10.11 36.68 -25.79
C VAL A 536 -10.06 35.86 -24.50
N ASN A 537 -10.82 34.76 -24.42
CA ASN A 537 -10.80 33.88 -23.25
C ASN A 537 -9.43 33.19 -23.07
N ALA A 538 -8.79 32.72 -24.16
CA ALA A 538 -7.44 32.15 -24.11
C ALA A 538 -6.41 33.16 -23.59
N LEU A 539 -6.46 34.41 -24.07
CA LEU A 539 -5.59 35.49 -23.63
C LEU A 539 -5.85 35.88 -22.17
N ASN A 540 -7.09 35.86 -21.71
CA ASN A 540 -7.41 36.12 -20.30
C ASN A 540 -6.86 35.03 -19.36
N VAL A 541 -6.97 33.75 -19.74
CA VAL A 541 -6.38 32.62 -19.00
C VAL A 541 -4.84 32.64 -19.06
N LEU A 542 -4.25 33.15 -20.15
CA LEU A 542 -2.81 33.37 -20.24
C LEU A 542 -2.34 34.58 -19.43
N ASN A 543 -3.12 35.66 -19.35
CA ASN A 543 -2.75 36.88 -18.63
C ASN A 543 -3.02 36.80 -17.11
N SER A 544 -3.80 35.83 -16.63
CA SER A 544 -3.99 35.60 -15.18
C SER A 544 -2.76 34.98 -14.48
N THR A 545 -1.62 34.84 -15.19
CA THR A 545 -0.44 34.04 -14.82
C THR A 545 0.63 34.76 -14.01
N ASP A 546 0.26 35.61 -13.06
CA ASP A 546 1.19 36.03 -12.01
C ASP A 546 1.48 34.82 -11.08
N THR A 547 2.46 34.02 -11.47
CA THR A 547 2.95 32.83 -10.74
C THR A 547 4.25 33.11 -9.97
N LEU A 548 4.70 34.36 -10.01
CA LEU A 548 5.79 34.89 -9.19
C LEU A 548 5.21 35.41 -7.88
N PHE A 549 5.79 34.93 -6.79
CA PHE A 549 5.41 35.22 -5.43
C PHE A 549 6.56 35.88 -4.66
N ALA A 550 6.24 36.49 -3.52
CA ALA A 550 7.15 37.34 -2.77
C ALA A 550 8.34 36.58 -2.17
N SER A 551 8.16 35.29 -1.82
CA SER A 551 9.21 34.49 -1.17
C SER A 551 9.71 33.32 -2.02
N ALA A 552 10.97 32.92 -1.79
CA ALA A 552 11.56 31.76 -2.46
C ALA A 552 10.83 30.44 -2.18
N GLN A 553 10.23 30.28 -0.98
CA GLN A 553 9.44 29.11 -0.63
C GLN A 553 8.13 29.05 -1.43
N GLN A 554 7.44 30.19 -1.55
CA GLN A 554 6.23 30.31 -2.37
C GLN A 554 6.52 30.01 -3.84
N ASN A 555 7.62 30.53 -4.39
CA ASN A 555 8.05 30.25 -5.76
C ASN A 555 8.41 28.77 -5.98
N ARG A 556 9.08 28.13 -5.01
CA ARG A 556 9.41 26.70 -5.09
C ARG A 556 8.15 25.82 -5.10
N LEU A 557 7.17 26.12 -4.25
CA LEU A 557 5.87 25.43 -4.26
C LEU A 557 5.15 25.64 -5.60
N SER A 558 5.11 26.88 -6.09
CA SER A 558 4.50 27.23 -7.38
C SER A 558 5.10 26.43 -8.54
N GLU A 559 6.43 26.38 -8.63
CA GLU A 559 7.15 25.65 -9.67
C GLU A 559 6.88 24.13 -9.59
N MET A 560 6.94 23.56 -8.39
CA MET A 560 6.64 22.13 -8.17
C MET A 560 5.23 21.78 -8.66
N LEU A 561 4.21 22.55 -8.25
CA LEU A 561 2.82 22.28 -8.65
C LEU A 561 2.61 22.49 -10.15
N GLN A 562 3.21 23.52 -10.74
CA GLN A 562 3.15 23.77 -12.18
C GLN A 562 3.74 22.62 -12.99
N ARG A 563 4.88 22.07 -12.53
CA ARG A 563 5.48 20.88 -13.15
C ARG A 563 4.58 19.66 -12.98
N GLN A 564 4.13 19.36 -11.77
CA GLN A 564 3.38 18.15 -11.48
C GLN A 564 2.00 18.10 -12.13
N TRP A 565 1.34 19.25 -12.29
CA TRP A 565 0.05 19.36 -12.97
C TRP A 565 0.18 19.63 -14.48
N GLY A 566 1.41 19.67 -15.01
CA GLY A 566 1.67 19.83 -16.43
C GLY A 566 1.24 21.18 -16.98
N LEU A 567 1.28 22.25 -16.17
CA LEU A 567 0.80 23.57 -16.60
C LEU A 567 1.65 24.15 -17.74
N HIS A 568 2.96 23.90 -17.77
CA HIS A 568 3.82 24.31 -18.88
C HIS A 568 3.43 23.63 -20.20
N GLU A 569 3.15 22.32 -20.17
CA GLU A 569 2.70 21.58 -21.35
C GLU A 569 1.30 22.04 -21.80
N GLN A 570 0.40 22.29 -20.86
CA GLN A 570 -0.93 22.83 -21.14
C GLN A 570 -0.86 24.22 -21.76
N ARG A 571 0.03 25.11 -21.29
CA ARG A 571 0.31 26.41 -21.90
C ARG A 571 0.82 26.26 -23.33
N GLY A 572 1.80 25.37 -23.55
CA GLY A 572 2.29 25.07 -24.91
C GLY A 572 1.18 24.56 -25.84
N SER A 573 0.32 23.67 -25.34
CA SER A 573 -0.85 23.19 -26.10
C SER A 573 -1.86 24.29 -26.39
N LEU A 574 -2.06 25.22 -25.45
CA LEU A 574 -2.93 26.37 -25.63
C LEU A 574 -2.40 27.29 -26.74
N PHE A 575 -1.11 27.62 -26.72
CA PHE A 575 -0.49 28.42 -27.78
C PHE A 575 -0.63 27.74 -29.16
N ALA A 576 -0.33 26.45 -29.25
CA ALA A 576 -0.51 25.70 -30.50
C ALA A 576 -1.97 25.67 -30.98
N GLN A 577 -2.95 25.67 -30.06
CA GLN A 577 -4.36 25.75 -30.41
C GLN A 577 -4.77 27.15 -30.88
N VAL A 578 -4.25 28.20 -30.24
CA VAL A 578 -4.45 29.59 -30.69
C VAL A 578 -3.85 29.79 -32.09
N ASP A 579 -2.65 29.27 -32.35
CA ASP A 579 -2.02 29.31 -33.68
C ASP A 579 -2.85 28.57 -34.73
N ARG A 580 -3.44 27.42 -34.34
CA ARG A 580 -4.33 26.65 -35.22
C ARG A 580 -5.63 27.40 -35.51
N LEU A 581 -6.21 28.09 -34.53
CA LEU A 581 -7.36 28.97 -34.74
C LEU A 581 -6.99 30.10 -35.72
N ASP A 582 -5.83 30.73 -35.53
CA ASP A 582 -5.34 31.79 -36.42
C ASP A 582 -5.09 31.29 -37.86
N ALA A 583 -4.62 30.05 -38.03
CA ALA A 583 -4.46 29.42 -39.35
C ALA A 583 -5.82 29.14 -40.01
N LEU A 584 -6.81 28.65 -39.25
CA LEU A 584 -8.17 28.42 -39.75
C LEU A 584 -8.87 29.72 -40.12
N MET A 585 -8.71 30.78 -39.33
CA MET A 585 -9.20 32.13 -39.68
C MET A 585 -8.57 32.61 -40.98
N ARG A 586 -7.26 32.48 -41.13
CA ARG A 586 -6.55 32.87 -42.37
C ARG A 586 -7.04 32.08 -43.58
N ASP A 587 -7.28 30.78 -43.45
CA ASP A 587 -7.82 29.94 -44.54
C ASP A 587 -9.28 30.29 -44.86
N ALA A 588 -10.11 30.58 -43.85
CA ALA A 588 -11.49 31.05 -44.04
C ALA A 588 -11.52 32.41 -44.79
N ILE A 589 -10.71 33.38 -44.37
CA ILE A 589 -10.54 34.68 -45.02
C ILE A 589 -10.00 34.51 -46.44
N ALA A 590 -9.04 33.60 -46.66
CA ALA A 590 -8.50 33.31 -47.99
C ALA A 590 -9.56 32.69 -48.93
N ARG A 591 -10.43 31.81 -48.42
CA ARG A 591 -11.58 31.27 -49.19
C ARG A 591 -12.65 32.32 -49.48
N GLN A 592 -12.86 33.26 -48.55
CA GLN A 592 -13.74 34.43 -48.75
C GLN A 592 -13.17 35.35 -49.84
N ASN A 593 -11.86 35.60 -49.80
CA ASN A 593 -11.14 36.37 -50.82
C ASN A 593 -11.14 35.65 -52.17
N SER A 594 -11.01 34.31 -52.25
CA SER A 594 -11.07 33.59 -53.52
C SER A 594 -12.48 33.61 -54.15
N ARG A 595 -13.56 33.62 -53.34
CA ARG A 595 -14.93 33.87 -53.82
C ARG A 595 -15.13 35.31 -54.30
N ARG A 596 -14.52 36.31 -53.63
CA ARG A 596 -14.54 37.72 -54.05
C ARG A 596 -13.61 38.02 -55.25
N HIS A 597 -12.54 37.26 -55.46
CA HIS A 597 -11.61 37.44 -56.58
C HIS A 597 -12.20 37.09 -57.95
N ARG A 598 -13.36 36.41 -58.00
CA ARG A 598 -14.14 36.26 -59.24
C ARG A 598 -14.91 37.52 -59.65
N ILE A 599 -15.04 38.49 -58.75
CA ILE A 599 -15.83 39.73 -58.94
C ILE A 599 -14.95 40.99 -58.90
N TYR A 600 -13.77 40.97 -58.27
CA TYR A 600 -12.88 42.15 -58.12
C TYR A 600 -11.56 42.10 -58.91
N GLY A 601 -11.46 41.23 -59.92
CA GLY A 601 -10.27 41.12 -60.79
C GLY A 601 -9.99 42.33 -61.70
N SER A 602 -10.77 43.41 -61.63
CA SER A 602 -10.60 44.61 -62.47
C SER A 602 -10.30 45.91 -61.71
N LEU A 603 -10.21 45.91 -60.36
CA LEU A 603 -10.12 47.16 -59.59
C LEU A 603 -8.82 47.39 -58.79
N PHE A 604 -7.91 46.41 -58.70
CA PHE A 604 -6.66 46.55 -57.92
C PHE A 604 -5.37 46.80 -58.74
N SER A 605 -5.49 47.24 -60.00
CA SER A 605 -4.33 47.77 -60.75
C SER A 605 -3.97 49.22 -60.41
N ALA A 606 -4.64 49.87 -59.45
CA ALA A 606 -4.54 51.33 -59.25
C ALA A 606 -4.04 51.83 -57.89
N LEU A 607 -3.75 51.00 -56.88
CA LEU A 607 -3.20 51.48 -55.59
C LEU A 607 -1.97 50.66 -55.17
N GLY A 608 -0.81 51.10 -55.64
CA GLY A 608 0.49 50.61 -55.21
C GLY A 608 0.81 51.07 -53.78
N MET A 609 0.70 50.16 -52.81
CA MET A 609 1.34 50.28 -51.50
C MET A 609 1.89 48.92 -51.06
N GLY A 610 2.86 48.40 -51.83
CA GLY A 610 3.55 47.14 -51.56
C GLY A 610 5.00 47.28 -51.07
N ILE A 611 5.50 48.49 -50.80
CA ILE A 611 6.96 48.72 -50.60
C ILE A 611 7.31 49.28 -49.20
N ALA A 612 6.35 49.65 -48.35
CA ALA A 612 6.66 50.19 -47.01
C ALA A 612 6.73 49.14 -45.89
N ALA A 613 6.12 47.95 -46.06
CA ALA A 613 6.06 46.94 -45.00
C ALA A 613 7.33 46.07 -44.91
N SER A 614 8.14 45.98 -45.98
CA SER A 614 9.35 45.14 -45.99
C SER A 614 10.54 45.77 -45.29
N HIS A 615 10.59 47.11 -45.14
CA HIS A 615 11.73 47.80 -44.53
C HIS A 615 11.64 47.97 -43.01
N VAL A 616 10.51 47.65 -42.39
CA VAL A 616 10.34 47.70 -40.92
C VAL A 616 10.46 46.31 -40.28
N TRP A 617 10.29 45.23 -41.05
CA TRP A 617 10.24 43.87 -40.53
C TRP A 617 11.62 43.21 -40.32
N GLU A 618 12.65 43.60 -41.07
CA GLU A 618 13.99 43.01 -40.96
C GLU A 618 14.72 43.35 -39.64
N PRO A 619 14.71 44.59 -39.12
CA PRO A 619 15.35 44.91 -37.83
C PRO A 619 14.66 44.26 -36.63
N VAL A 620 13.35 44.00 -36.73
CA VAL A 620 12.52 43.44 -35.64
C VAL A 620 12.67 41.92 -35.56
N ARG A 621 12.89 41.24 -36.69
CA ARG A 621 13.11 39.78 -36.74
C ARG A 621 14.47 39.36 -36.17
N ASP A 622 15.50 40.18 -36.37
CA ASP A 622 16.86 39.89 -35.87
C ASP A 622 16.99 40.13 -34.35
N ILE A 623 16.04 40.85 -33.73
CA ILE A 623 16.01 41.09 -32.27
C ILE A 623 15.07 40.10 -31.55
N LEU A 624 14.02 39.62 -32.20
CA LEU A 624 13.05 38.66 -31.63
C LEU A 624 13.54 37.20 -31.58
N THR A 625 14.70 36.88 -32.16
CA THR A 625 15.21 35.48 -32.25
C THR A 625 16.39 35.19 -31.33
N THR A 626 16.75 36.11 -30.43
CA THR A 626 17.81 35.87 -29.44
C THR A 626 17.31 34.96 -28.31
N ASN A 627 17.72 33.70 -28.33
CA ASN A 627 17.42 32.66 -27.32
C ASN A 627 17.91 33.09 -25.91
N GLU A 628 17.21 32.70 -24.84
CA GLU A 628 17.63 32.88 -23.42
C GLU A 628 19.10 32.50 -23.16
N TYR A 629 19.62 31.51 -23.90
CA TYR A 629 21.01 31.08 -23.81
C TYR A 629 22.04 32.11 -24.36
N GLU A 630 21.70 32.88 -25.39
CA GLU A 630 22.55 33.96 -25.91
C GLU A 630 22.51 35.21 -25.02
N TRP A 631 21.37 35.46 -24.37
CA TRP A 631 21.23 36.50 -23.34
C TRP A 631 22.07 36.19 -22.09
N GLN A 632 22.11 34.93 -21.67
CA GLN A 632 22.99 34.47 -20.59
C GLN A 632 24.48 34.58 -20.96
N LEU A 633 24.86 34.26 -22.21
CA LEU A 633 26.22 34.44 -22.72
C LEU A 633 26.67 35.91 -22.82
N LEU A 634 25.75 36.84 -23.09
CA LEU A 634 26.01 38.29 -23.07
C LEU A 634 26.21 38.82 -21.63
N LEU A 635 25.45 38.32 -20.67
CA LEU A 635 25.61 38.61 -19.23
C LEU A 635 26.93 38.07 -18.66
N PHE A 636 27.40 36.90 -19.11
CA PHE A 636 28.69 36.34 -18.71
C PHE A 636 29.91 37.09 -19.29
N LYS A 637 29.75 37.90 -20.35
CA LYS A 637 30.84 38.67 -20.97
C LYS A 637 31.14 40.00 -20.28
N HIS A 638 30.27 40.47 -19.38
CA HIS A 638 30.45 41.73 -18.64
C HIS A 638 30.24 41.50 -17.13
N PRO A 639 31.28 41.08 -16.39
CA PRO A 639 31.14 40.59 -15.02
C PRO A 639 30.86 41.64 -13.94
N ASP A 640 30.72 42.93 -14.27
CA ASP A 640 30.60 44.03 -13.31
C ASP A 640 29.27 44.83 -13.43
N THR A 641 28.16 44.18 -13.79
CA THR A 641 26.84 44.85 -13.82
C THR A 641 26.18 44.84 -12.45
N THR A 642 25.83 46.03 -11.95
CA THR A 642 25.19 46.20 -10.63
C THR A 642 23.68 45.87 -10.68
N PRO A 643 23.08 45.38 -9.57
CA PRO A 643 21.66 45.00 -9.52
C PRO A 643 20.68 46.13 -9.85
N GLN A 644 21.09 47.40 -9.72
CA GLN A 644 20.31 48.56 -10.15
C GLN A 644 20.21 48.68 -11.68
N GLN A 645 21.27 48.35 -12.43
CA GLN A 645 21.26 48.35 -13.89
C GLN A 645 20.43 47.18 -14.46
N LEU A 646 20.40 46.03 -13.77
CA LEU A 646 19.53 44.91 -14.13
C LEU A 646 18.04 45.26 -13.96
N ALA A 647 17.68 46.01 -12.92
CA ALA A 647 16.31 46.51 -12.73
C ALA A 647 15.93 47.59 -13.75
N GLU A 648 16.88 48.44 -14.17
CA GLU A 648 16.68 49.46 -15.20
C GLU A 648 16.47 48.84 -16.59
N ILE A 649 17.21 47.76 -16.90
CA ILE A 649 17.10 47.01 -18.17
C ILE A 649 15.79 46.18 -18.21
N ALA A 650 15.39 45.55 -17.10
CA ALA A 650 14.08 44.90 -16.99
C ALA A 650 12.91 45.90 -17.11
N GLY A 651 13.08 47.11 -16.56
CA GLY A 651 12.13 48.21 -16.72
C GLY A 651 12.02 48.71 -18.17
N GLN A 652 13.14 48.74 -18.92
CA GLN A 652 13.14 49.09 -20.34
C GLN A 652 12.49 48.01 -21.22
N SER A 653 12.65 46.72 -20.89
CA SER A 653 11.96 45.60 -21.57
C SER A 653 10.43 45.70 -21.44
N ALA A 654 9.92 46.00 -20.23
CA ALA A 654 8.49 46.22 -20.01
C ALA A 654 7.97 47.49 -20.72
N HIS A 655 8.79 48.53 -20.84
CA HIS A 655 8.44 49.73 -21.61
C HIS A 655 8.40 49.47 -23.13
N PHE A 656 9.23 48.56 -23.64
CA PHE A 656 9.25 48.18 -25.04
C PHE A 656 8.04 47.32 -25.45
N GLU A 657 7.56 46.42 -24.58
CA GLU A 657 6.29 45.71 -24.79
C GLU A 657 5.10 46.67 -24.80
N LEU A 658 5.09 47.67 -23.90
CA LEU A 658 4.05 48.68 -23.85
C LEU A 658 4.03 49.56 -25.12
N ILE A 659 5.19 49.98 -25.63
CA ILE A 659 5.29 50.74 -26.88
C ILE A 659 4.86 49.90 -28.08
N SER A 660 5.23 48.62 -28.12
CA SER A 660 4.82 47.69 -29.19
C SER A 660 3.30 47.48 -29.20
N LEU A 661 2.68 47.38 -28.01
CA LEU A 661 1.24 47.27 -27.84
C LEU A 661 0.52 48.56 -28.26
N ILE A 662 1.08 49.74 -27.94
CA ILE A 662 0.55 51.05 -28.34
C ILE A 662 0.62 51.24 -29.86
N VAL A 663 1.70 50.81 -30.51
CA VAL A 663 1.82 50.86 -31.99
C VAL A 663 0.82 49.89 -32.65
N PHE A 664 0.61 48.70 -32.07
CA PHE A 664 -0.40 47.76 -32.55
C PHE A 664 -1.83 48.31 -32.40
N LEU A 665 -2.14 48.94 -31.26
CA LEU A 665 -3.41 49.63 -31.01
C LEU A 665 -3.60 50.82 -31.95
N ALA A 666 -2.57 51.61 -32.22
CA ALA A 666 -2.63 52.75 -33.13
C ALA A 666 -2.88 52.31 -34.59
N PHE A 667 -2.22 51.25 -35.06
CA PHE A 667 -2.46 50.68 -36.39
C PHE A 667 -3.83 49.98 -36.50
N GLY A 668 -4.27 49.31 -35.44
CA GLY A 668 -5.62 48.75 -35.36
C GLY A 668 -6.71 49.82 -35.40
N LEU A 669 -6.50 50.94 -34.69
CA LEU A 669 -7.42 52.09 -34.69
C LEU A 669 -7.42 52.82 -36.04
N LEU A 670 -6.26 52.97 -36.68
CA LEU A 670 -6.16 53.59 -38.01
C LEU A 670 -6.83 52.72 -39.09
N GLY A 671 -6.68 51.38 -39.00
CA GLY A 671 -7.39 50.42 -39.83
C GLY A 671 -8.90 50.44 -39.62
N PHE A 672 -9.34 50.58 -38.37
CA PHE A 672 -10.76 50.73 -38.03
C PHE A 672 -11.35 52.06 -38.52
N ILE A 673 -10.62 53.17 -38.40
CA ILE A 673 -11.03 54.50 -38.91
C ILE A 673 -11.12 54.50 -40.43
N LEU A 674 -10.14 53.88 -41.13
CA LEU A 674 -10.16 53.75 -42.59
C LEU A 674 -11.31 52.83 -43.06
N PHE A 675 -11.56 51.73 -42.36
CA PHE A 675 -12.70 50.84 -42.66
C PHE A 675 -14.04 51.56 -42.45
N TRP A 676 -14.19 52.32 -41.37
CA TRP A 676 -15.41 53.07 -41.06
C TRP A 676 -15.67 54.24 -42.02
N PHE A 677 -14.62 54.96 -42.45
CA PHE A 677 -14.77 56.07 -43.42
C PHE A 677 -15.09 55.59 -44.85
N PHE A 678 -14.61 54.40 -45.25
CA PHE A 678 -14.84 53.88 -46.60
C PHE A 678 -16.13 53.06 -46.72
N ASP A 679 -16.69 52.52 -45.62
CA ASP A 679 -17.98 51.80 -45.63
C ASP A 679 -19.19 52.74 -45.66
N ILE A 680 -19.09 53.94 -45.05
CA ILE A 680 -20.19 54.94 -45.03
C ILE A 680 -20.39 55.64 -46.38
N ARG A 681 -19.35 55.75 -47.23
CA ARG A 681 -19.48 56.38 -48.56
C ARG A 681 -20.00 55.46 -49.66
N SER A 682 -20.18 54.15 -49.42
CA SER A 682 -20.73 53.24 -50.42
C SER A 682 -22.24 52.97 -50.27
N GLN A 683 -22.95 53.70 -49.40
CA GLN A 683 -24.41 53.63 -49.29
C GLN A 683 -25.16 54.84 -49.90
N GLU A 684 -24.44 55.82 -50.47
CA GLU A 684 -25.05 56.88 -51.29
C GLU A 684 -24.35 56.96 -52.65
N GLU A 685 -24.68 56.01 -53.53
CA GLU A 685 -24.93 56.18 -54.98
C GLU A 685 -25.47 54.89 -55.60
#